data_AF-A0A940FSB6-F1
#
_entry.id   AF-A0A940FSB6-F1
#
_cell.length_a   1.000
_cell.length_b   1.000
_cell.length_c   1.000
_cell.angle_alpha   90.00
_cell.angle_beta   90.00
_cell.angle_gamma   90.00
#
_symmetry.space_group_name_H-M   'P 1'
#
loop_
_entity.id
_entity.type
_entity.pdbx_description
1 polymer ?
#
loop_
_entity_poly.entity_id
_entity_poly.type
_entity_poly.pdbx_seq_one_letter_code
_entity_poly.pdbx_strand_id
1 'polypeptide(L)'
;DEVLKHIPVTPVANKTYQNKGNLQFEDVGEKWGLNQLTFSNGAAYGDLDNDGDLDLVINNENQPSFIYRNNSAQLKDNHFIGVQLKGDSNNLFAIGSKIKVYAKEKFFYRELIPSRGFQSSVDYKQIIGTGAMEKIDSVIIQWPDLSYSSYYNLKSDSVYSFNKQGAHPPPLEKACLPVGRGEVSPQAKRGISAFFDSVSQSFQKHIEDDYIDFYFERNIPAMLSREGPKAAVADINNDGTDDVYIGGTKDHPGQIYLQEADGEFRKDDQKLFYQFASFEDGACLFFDADGDGDKDLFIAPGGNVEPEFAREMQCRLLINDGKGKFSIGAKAFPATGINSSSAISFDFDNDGDPDLFVGGRSVSRNYGADPRSFIFVNDGKGVFSDLGKTAPSAIDNIGMVTGAAWEDITGDKNKELIIVGEWMAPRIFSYNGKQFMEIKSDLNDMKGWWQSVAVADLDHDGRNDLVLGNIGENFYLNPDKEHPVKLWMNDFDGSGDIDKVLTRRVDGADKPVFLKNDIQDQVPGIKKENLKNHDFALKSIHEIFSTETVNKARIKEFNFSSSVVALNKGNGNFTIKKLPFRGQLSSVNVIKLLDINNDGALDIITGGNRSGFPPQLEKLDASYGDVFINRDNGNFEWQGFNKTNLKIYGEVRDIVELDSKKDRYLLFLRNNDYPKMYRINKLK
;
A
#
# COMPACT_ATOMS: atom_id res chain seq x y z
N ASP A 1 -17.38 16.02 43.26
CA ASP A 1 -17.80 17.41 42.95
C ASP A 1 -16.66 18.34 42.59
N GLU A 2 -15.58 18.44 43.37
CA GLU A 2 -14.45 19.34 43.06
C GLU A 2 -13.70 18.93 41.77
N VAL A 3 -13.48 17.63 41.55
CA VAL A 3 -12.87 17.09 40.32
C VAL A 3 -13.69 17.46 39.07
N LEU A 4 -15.03 17.39 39.14
CA LEU A 4 -15.92 17.71 38.02
C LEU A 4 -15.79 19.18 37.59
N LYS A 5 -15.46 20.10 38.51
CA LYS A 5 -15.22 21.52 38.20
C LYS A 5 -13.94 21.75 37.39
N HIS A 6 -13.01 20.80 37.42
CA HIS A 6 -11.75 20.86 36.68
C HIS A 6 -11.79 20.07 35.36
N ILE A 7 -12.86 19.31 35.11
CA ILE A 7 -13.06 18.65 33.81
C ILE A 7 -13.57 19.72 32.83
N PRO A 8 -12.87 19.99 31.72
CA PRO A 8 -13.34 20.94 30.72
C PRO A 8 -14.68 20.47 30.12
N VAL A 9 -15.67 21.36 30.17
CA VAL A 9 -17.03 21.14 29.64
C VAL A 9 -17.10 21.86 28.29
N THR A 10 -16.73 21.16 27.23
CA THR A 10 -16.76 21.72 25.87
C THR A 10 -17.71 20.89 25.01
N PRO A 11 -18.92 21.40 24.70
CA PRO A 11 -19.83 20.69 23.82
C PRO A 11 -19.23 20.65 22.41
N VAL A 12 -19.35 19.51 21.73
CA VAL A 12 -18.79 19.29 20.39
C VAL A 12 -19.90 19.04 19.38
N ALA A 13 -19.66 19.39 18.12
CA ALA A 13 -20.59 19.11 17.04
C ALA A 13 -20.56 17.61 16.72
N ASN A 14 -21.74 17.01 16.49
CA ASN A 14 -21.81 15.67 15.93
C ASN A 14 -21.27 15.66 14.49
N LYS A 15 -20.51 14.62 14.15
CA LYS A 15 -19.97 14.43 12.80
C LYS A 15 -20.88 13.49 12.02
N THR A 16 -21.30 13.94 10.83
CA THR A 16 -22.18 13.16 9.95
C THR A 16 -21.54 13.04 8.59
N TYR A 17 -21.45 11.82 8.07
CA TYR A 17 -20.74 11.55 6.84
C TYR A 17 -21.66 11.00 5.75
N GLN A 18 -21.66 11.63 4.57
CA GLN A 18 -22.32 11.10 3.39
C GLN A 18 -21.40 10.08 2.71
N ASN A 19 -21.87 8.85 2.55
CA ASN A 19 -21.18 7.84 1.73
C ASN A 19 -21.23 8.22 0.24
N LYS A 20 -20.07 8.47 -0.37
CA LYS A 20 -19.92 8.83 -1.79
C LYS A 20 -19.72 7.61 -2.69
N GLY A 21 -19.73 6.40 -2.13
CA GLY A 21 -19.26 5.18 -2.77
C GLY A 21 -17.77 4.99 -2.56
N ASN A 22 -17.23 3.84 -2.97
CA ASN A 22 -15.79 3.56 -2.97
C ASN A 22 -15.07 3.82 -1.63
N LEU A 23 -15.78 3.61 -0.51
CA LEU A 23 -15.31 3.89 0.85
C LEU A 23 -14.93 5.35 1.11
N GLN A 24 -15.41 6.28 0.27
CA GLN A 24 -15.23 7.71 0.45
C GLN A 24 -16.42 8.32 1.18
N PHE A 25 -16.11 9.26 2.08
CA PHE A 25 -17.06 9.89 2.97
C PHE A 25 -16.83 11.39 3.02
N GLU A 26 -17.91 12.18 2.95
CA GLU A 26 -17.88 13.64 3.02
C GLU A 26 -18.56 14.09 4.31
N ASP A 27 -17.90 14.92 5.14
CA ASP A 27 -18.54 15.53 6.32
C ASP A 27 -19.61 16.51 5.85
N VAL A 28 -20.87 16.17 6.15
CA VAL A 28 -22.06 16.93 5.78
C VAL A 28 -22.84 17.38 7.01
N GLY A 29 -22.25 17.31 8.21
CA GLY A 29 -22.90 17.63 9.46
C GLY A 29 -23.57 19.01 9.44
N GLU A 30 -22.84 20.05 9.02
CA GLU A 30 -23.40 21.40 8.89
C GLU A 30 -24.44 21.50 7.78
N LYS A 31 -24.14 20.94 6.60
CA LYS A 31 -25.04 20.97 5.43
C LYS A 31 -26.39 20.30 5.69
N TRP A 32 -26.43 19.27 6.54
CA TRP A 32 -27.64 18.55 6.92
C TRP A 32 -28.26 19.05 8.23
N GLY A 33 -27.69 20.08 8.87
CA GLY A 33 -28.21 20.66 10.12
C GLY A 33 -27.96 19.80 11.36
N LEU A 34 -26.97 18.93 11.33
CA LEU A 34 -26.58 18.00 12.39
C LEU A 34 -25.32 18.44 13.17
N ASN A 35 -24.85 19.68 12.98
CA ASN A 35 -23.65 20.23 13.63
C ASN A 35 -23.91 20.93 14.98
N GLN A 36 -25.10 20.75 15.58
CA GLN A 36 -25.42 21.35 16.88
C GLN A 36 -24.44 20.85 17.96
N LEU A 37 -23.85 21.77 18.71
CA LEU A 37 -22.94 21.46 19.81
C LEU A 37 -23.71 20.79 20.95
N THR A 38 -23.25 19.63 21.39
CA THR A 38 -23.90 18.89 22.49
C THR A 38 -22.93 17.96 23.23
N PHE A 39 -23.43 17.33 24.28
CA PHE A 39 -22.81 16.22 25.02
C PHE A 39 -23.54 14.93 24.66
N SER A 40 -23.58 14.62 23.36
CA SER A 40 -24.24 13.42 22.85
C SER A 40 -23.49 12.17 23.28
N ASN A 41 -24.23 11.15 23.72
CA ASN A 41 -23.65 9.85 24.06
C ASN A 41 -24.34 8.69 23.33
N GLY A 42 -25.61 8.85 22.96
CA GLY A 42 -26.40 7.83 22.27
C GLY A 42 -27.01 8.34 20.98
N ALA A 43 -27.19 7.44 20.01
CA ALA A 43 -27.91 7.70 18.78
C ALA A 43 -28.73 6.47 18.38
N ALA A 44 -30.01 6.69 18.10
CA ALA A 44 -30.92 5.68 17.57
C ALA A 44 -31.59 6.22 16.31
N TYR A 45 -31.83 5.35 15.33
CA TYR A 45 -32.56 5.71 14.12
C TYR A 45 -33.69 4.72 13.86
N GLY A 46 -34.75 5.22 13.24
CA GLY A 46 -35.98 4.50 12.96
C GLY A 46 -36.88 5.34 12.08
N ASP A 47 -37.82 4.69 11.40
CA ASP A 47 -38.82 5.34 10.53
C ASP A 47 -40.03 5.69 11.40
N LEU A 48 -39.98 6.86 12.07
CA LEU A 48 -40.90 7.22 13.17
C LEU A 48 -42.28 7.63 12.66
N ASP A 49 -42.35 8.22 11.46
CA ASP A 49 -43.59 8.63 10.83
C ASP A 49 -44.08 7.65 9.73
N ASN A 50 -43.33 6.57 9.48
CA ASN A 50 -43.64 5.50 8.51
C ASN A 50 -43.66 5.98 7.05
N ASP A 51 -42.81 6.96 6.69
CA ASP A 51 -42.67 7.44 5.32
C ASP A 51 -41.55 6.74 4.52
N GLY A 52 -40.81 5.83 5.17
CA GLY A 52 -39.82 4.98 4.51
C GLY A 52 -38.41 5.57 4.47
N ASP A 53 -38.19 6.69 5.13
CA ASP A 53 -36.85 7.17 5.47
C ASP A 53 -36.58 7.12 6.99
N LEU A 54 -35.30 7.15 7.37
CA LEU A 54 -34.91 6.96 8.77
C LEU A 54 -34.73 8.32 9.45
N ASP A 55 -35.50 8.54 10.50
CA ASP A 55 -35.32 9.62 11.47
C ASP A 55 -34.21 9.30 12.46
N LEU A 56 -33.68 10.32 13.12
CA LEU A 56 -32.58 10.20 14.07
C LEU A 56 -32.95 10.81 15.43
N VAL A 57 -32.76 10.04 16.48
CA VAL A 57 -32.87 10.48 17.88
C VAL A 57 -31.48 10.46 18.49
N ILE A 58 -31.03 11.61 19.01
CA ILE A 58 -29.75 11.75 19.70
C ILE A 58 -30.04 11.98 21.19
N ASN A 59 -29.43 11.15 22.03
CA ASN A 59 -29.47 11.34 23.47
C ASN A 59 -28.28 12.17 23.93
N ASN A 60 -28.57 13.18 24.75
CA ASN A 60 -27.60 14.16 25.22
C ASN A 60 -27.53 14.12 26.74
N GLU A 61 -26.33 14.20 27.29
CA GLU A 61 -26.11 14.22 28.72
C GLU A 61 -26.53 15.57 29.33
N ASN A 62 -27.38 15.54 30.36
CA ASN A 62 -27.92 16.72 31.04
C ASN A 62 -28.57 17.77 30.12
N GLN A 63 -29.07 17.32 28.95
CA GLN A 63 -29.73 18.15 27.95
C GLN A 63 -30.92 17.40 27.35
N PRO A 64 -31.93 18.10 26.82
CA PRO A 64 -32.99 17.46 26.04
C PRO A 64 -32.43 16.65 24.88
N SER A 65 -33.05 15.51 24.58
CA SER A 65 -32.75 14.73 23.37
C SER A 65 -33.08 15.52 22.11
N PHE A 66 -32.31 15.31 21.05
CA PHE A 66 -32.62 15.86 19.73
C PHE A 66 -33.38 14.83 18.91
N ILE A 67 -34.42 15.28 18.19
CA ILE A 67 -35.18 14.45 17.24
C ILE A 67 -35.07 15.15 15.89
N TYR A 68 -34.45 14.47 14.94
CA TYR A 68 -34.29 14.94 13.57
C TYR A 68 -35.22 14.12 12.69
N ARG A 69 -36.17 14.83 12.07
CA ARG A 69 -36.99 14.25 11.01
C ARG A 69 -36.20 14.24 9.71
N ASN A 70 -36.04 13.08 9.10
CA ASN A 70 -35.50 13.01 7.76
C ASN A 70 -36.64 13.35 6.77
N ASN A 71 -36.37 14.23 5.81
CA ASN A 71 -37.38 14.67 4.84
C ASN A 71 -37.04 14.21 3.42
N SER A 72 -36.25 13.16 3.30
CA SER A 72 -35.73 12.69 2.02
C SER A 72 -36.84 12.13 1.12
N ALA A 73 -37.88 11.53 1.72
CA ALA A 73 -39.07 11.05 1.01
C ALA A 73 -39.88 12.19 0.37
N GLN A 74 -39.93 13.38 0.97
CA GLN A 74 -40.65 14.54 0.39
C GLN A 74 -39.77 15.38 -0.54
N LEU A 75 -38.45 15.35 -0.35
CA LEU A 75 -37.50 16.15 -1.12
C LEU A 75 -36.95 15.44 -2.36
N LYS A 76 -37.07 14.12 -2.43
CA LYS A 76 -36.49 13.30 -3.51
C LYS A 76 -37.45 12.18 -3.91
N ASP A 77 -37.38 11.79 -5.18
CA ASP A 77 -38.09 10.63 -5.71
C ASP A 77 -37.27 9.36 -5.47
N ASN A 78 -37.07 9.03 -4.20
CA ASN A 78 -36.34 7.84 -3.76
C ASN A 78 -37.32 6.81 -3.19
N HIS A 79 -37.01 5.56 -3.46
CA HIS A 79 -37.76 4.41 -2.98
C HIS A 79 -37.01 3.69 -1.85
N PHE A 80 -37.72 2.79 -1.17
CA PHE A 80 -37.14 1.93 -0.14
C PHE A 80 -37.65 0.49 -0.21
N ILE A 81 -37.02 -0.40 0.56
CA ILE A 81 -37.63 -1.67 0.97
C ILE A 81 -37.46 -1.82 2.47
N GLY A 82 -38.56 -2.12 3.15
CA GLY A 82 -38.55 -2.47 4.57
C GLY A 82 -38.48 -3.98 4.73
N VAL A 83 -37.61 -4.46 5.61
CA VAL A 83 -37.43 -5.88 5.90
C VAL A 83 -37.59 -6.14 7.39
N GLN A 84 -38.66 -6.83 7.75
CA GLN A 84 -38.92 -7.32 9.11
C GLN A 84 -38.65 -8.82 9.17
N LEU A 85 -37.71 -9.22 10.02
CA LEU A 85 -37.37 -10.63 10.20
C LEU A 85 -38.08 -11.24 11.41
N LYS A 86 -38.47 -12.51 11.28
CA LYS A 86 -38.98 -13.36 12.36
C LYS A 86 -38.15 -14.64 12.41
N GLY A 87 -37.39 -14.81 13.48
CA GLY A 87 -36.59 -16.00 13.72
C GLY A 87 -37.32 -17.05 14.56
N ASP A 88 -36.57 -18.04 15.03
CA ASP A 88 -37.10 -19.14 15.85
C ASP A 88 -37.30 -18.70 17.31
N SER A 89 -37.83 -19.59 18.15
CA SER A 89 -38.17 -19.32 19.56
C SER A 89 -36.99 -18.75 20.39
N ASN A 90 -35.76 -19.12 20.05
CA ASN A 90 -34.56 -18.68 20.78
C ASN A 90 -34.01 -17.33 20.26
N ASN A 91 -34.50 -16.83 19.13
CA ASN A 91 -34.09 -15.57 18.52
C ASN A 91 -35.25 -15.01 17.68
N LEU A 92 -36.32 -14.57 18.35
CA LEU A 92 -37.58 -14.17 17.70
C LEU A 92 -37.40 -13.06 16.66
N PHE A 93 -36.43 -12.17 16.87
CA PHE A 93 -36.13 -11.06 15.97
C PHE A 93 -35.05 -11.39 14.92
N ALA A 94 -34.51 -12.61 14.91
CA ALA A 94 -33.45 -13.04 14.01
C ALA A 94 -32.20 -12.13 14.04
N ILE A 95 -31.82 -11.65 15.23
CA ILE A 95 -30.61 -10.83 15.45
C ILE A 95 -29.39 -11.59 14.93
N GLY A 96 -28.51 -10.90 14.21
CA GLY A 96 -27.34 -11.47 13.52
C GLY A 96 -27.61 -11.92 12.08
N SER A 97 -28.83 -11.78 11.58
CA SER A 97 -29.13 -12.06 10.17
C SER A 97 -28.53 -11.00 9.25
N LYS A 98 -28.06 -11.43 8.08
CA LYS A 98 -27.53 -10.57 7.02
C LYS A 98 -28.53 -10.51 5.87
N ILE A 99 -28.94 -9.29 5.50
CA ILE A 99 -29.91 -9.00 4.45
C ILE A 99 -29.14 -8.43 3.26
N LYS A 100 -29.24 -9.09 2.13
CA LYS A 100 -28.65 -8.69 0.85
C LYS A 100 -29.79 -8.34 -0.11
N VAL A 101 -29.79 -7.14 -0.65
CA VAL A 101 -30.81 -6.66 -1.59
C VAL A 101 -30.15 -6.34 -2.93
N TYR A 102 -30.71 -6.89 -4.00
CA TYR A 102 -30.24 -6.69 -5.37
C TYR A 102 -31.32 -5.96 -6.18
N ALA A 103 -30.93 -4.87 -6.83
CA ALA A 103 -31.79 -4.09 -7.71
C ALA A 103 -30.98 -3.59 -8.90
N LYS A 104 -31.16 -4.23 -10.05
CA LYS A 104 -30.30 -4.11 -11.24
C LYS A 104 -28.84 -4.39 -10.86
N GLU A 105 -27.96 -3.42 -11.13
CA GLU A 105 -26.53 -3.49 -10.82
C GLU A 105 -26.21 -3.07 -9.37
N LYS A 106 -27.21 -2.58 -8.62
CA LYS A 106 -27.01 -2.15 -7.24
C LYS A 106 -27.17 -3.30 -6.26
N PHE A 107 -26.28 -3.29 -5.28
CA PHE A 107 -26.26 -4.21 -4.15
C PHE A 107 -26.30 -3.41 -2.85
N PHE A 108 -27.21 -3.79 -1.95
CA PHE A 108 -27.32 -3.21 -0.62
C PHE A 108 -27.18 -4.31 0.43
N TYR A 109 -26.49 -3.98 1.53
CA TYR A 109 -26.25 -4.87 2.63
C TYR A 109 -26.69 -4.24 3.95
N ARG A 110 -27.38 -5.03 4.76
CA ARG A 110 -27.68 -4.72 6.16
C ARG A 110 -27.44 -5.95 7.03
N GLU A 111 -27.00 -5.71 8.24
CA GLU A 111 -26.93 -6.73 9.27
C GLU A 111 -27.82 -6.31 10.42
N LEU A 112 -28.73 -7.21 10.83
CA LEU A 112 -29.68 -6.95 11.89
C LEU A 112 -28.99 -7.03 13.25
N ILE A 113 -28.41 -5.90 13.66
CA ILE A 113 -27.80 -5.70 14.98
C ILE A 113 -28.42 -4.42 15.54
N PRO A 114 -29.42 -4.52 16.43
CA PRO A 114 -30.15 -3.35 16.93
C PRO A 114 -29.30 -2.50 17.89
N SER A 115 -28.24 -3.06 18.50
CA SER A 115 -27.34 -2.30 19.38
C SER A 115 -26.49 -1.30 18.58
N ARG A 116 -26.63 -0.01 18.87
CA ARG A 116 -25.86 1.10 18.27
C ARG A 116 -25.57 2.15 19.35
N GLY A 117 -24.40 2.79 19.28
CA GLY A 117 -24.02 3.85 20.23
C GLY A 117 -23.99 3.39 21.70
N PHE A 118 -23.74 4.31 22.62
CA PHE A 118 -23.82 4.02 24.06
C PHE A 118 -25.29 3.90 24.48
N GLN A 119 -25.65 2.75 25.09
CA GLN A 119 -26.99 2.47 25.63
C GLN A 119 -28.16 2.74 24.67
N SER A 120 -27.96 2.66 23.35
CA SER A 120 -29.02 2.91 22.36
C SER A 120 -29.36 1.64 21.56
N SER A 121 -30.60 1.58 21.09
CA SER A 121 -31.10 0.51 20.22
C SER A 121 -31.84 1.13 19.04
N VAL A 122 -31.65 0.56 17.85
CA VAL A 122 -32.36 0.97 16.63
C VAL A 122 -33.51 0.03 16.32
N ASP A 123 -34.37 0.44 15.39
CA ASP A 123 -35.49 -0.37 14.92
C ASP A 123 -35.00 -1.73 14.35
N TYR A 124 -35.73 -2.79 14.66
CA TYR A 124 -35.48 -4.12 14.12
C TYR A 124 -35.91 -4.22 12.65
N LYS A 125 -36.93 -3.45 12.25
CA LYS A 125 -37.31 -3.28 10.84
C LYS A 125 -36.15 -2.61 10.11
N GLN A 126 -35.57 -3.33 9.15
CA GLN A 126 -34.46 -2.80 8.35
C GLN A 126 -35.01 -2.06 7.15
N ILE A 127 -34.95 -0.72 7.20
CA ILE A 127 -35.25 0.13 6.04
C ILE A 127 -33.99 0.28 5.20
N ILE A 128 -34.11 -0.02 3.90
CA ILE A 128 -33.03 0.07 2.92
C ILE A 128 -33.51 0.99 1.80
N GLY A 129 -32.96 2.20 1.73
CA GLY A 129 -33.20 3.10 0.61
C GLY A 129 -32.59 2.55 -0.68
N THR A 130 -33.39 2.46 -1.74
CA THR A 130 -33.03 1.86 -3.03
C THR A 130 -32.80 2.92 -4.11
N GLY A 131 -32.98 4.21 -3.77
CA GLY A 131 -32.88 5.34 -4.69
C GLY A 131 -34.02 5.31 -5.71
N ALA A 132 -33.77 5.67 -6.97
CA ALA A 132 -34.78 5.64 -8.04
C ALA A 132 -35.21 4.22 -8.51
N MET A 133 -35.00 3.17 -7.70
CA MET A 133 -35.33 1.79 -8.09
C MET A 133 -36.71 1.39 -7.56
N GLU A 134 -37.68 1.27 -8.45
CA GLU A 134 -39.06 0.84 -8.13
C GLU A 134 -39.23 -0.68 -7.93
N LYS A 135 -38.25 -1.47 -8.39
CA LYS A 135 -38.27 -2.94 -8.34
C LYS A 135 -36.99 -3.50 -7.75
N ILE A 136 -37.16 -4.58 -6.99
CA ILE A 136 -36.09 -5.33 -6.34
C ILE A 136 -36.05 -6.72 -6.98
N ASP A 137 -34.91 -7.05 -7.58
CA ASP A 137 -34.73 -8.34 -8.27
C ASP A 137 -34.71 -9.48 -7.27
N SER A 138 -33.96 -9.32 -6.18
CA SER A 138 -33.94 -10.30 -5.10
C SER A 138 -33.54 -9.76 -3.74
N VAL A 139 -34.06 -10.41 -2.69
CA VAL A 139 -33.63 -10.28 -1.30
C VAL A 139 -33.15 -11.65 -0.84
N ILE A 140 -31.90 -11.72 -0.40
CA ILE A 140 -31.29 -12.92 0.19
C ILE A 140 -31.03 -12.66 1.66
N ILE A 141 -31.58 -13.52 2.51
CA ILE A 141 -31.39 -13.48 3.95
C ILE A 141 -30.48 -14.63 4.33
N GLN A 142 -29.34 -14.32 4.93
CA GLN A 142 -28.53 -15.28 5.66
C GLN A 142 -28.91 -15.20 7.13
N TRP A 143 -29.47 -16.28 7.66
CA TRP A 143 -29.86 -16.37 9.06
C TRP A 143 -28.64 -16.59 9.96
N PRO A 144 -28.77 -16.42 11.30
CA PRO A 144 -27.63 -16.51 12.22
C PRO A 144 -26.96 -17.89 12.26
N ASP A 145 -27.68 -18.95 11.87
CA ASP A 145 -27.17 -20.32 11.74
C ASP A 145 -26.61 -20.64 10.35
N LEU A 146 -26.36 -19.61 9.53
CA LEU A 146 -25.87 -19.69 8.16
C LEU A 146 -26.84 -20.35 7.16
N SER A 147 -28.09 -20.65 7.56
CA SER A 147 -29.12 -21.03 6.59
C SER A 147 -29.54 -19.81 5.74
N TYR A 148 -30.19 -20.05 4.60
CA TYR A 148 -30.57 -18.98 3.67
C TYR A 148 -32.04 -19.05 3.23
N SER A 149 -32.61 -17.87 2.98
CA SER A 149 -33.88 -17.70 2.25
C SER A 149 -33.72 -16.68 1.14
N SER A 150 -34.34 -16.94 -0.02
CA SER A 150 -34.26 -16.07 -1.19
C SER A 150 -35.65 -15.71 -1.69
N TYR A 151 -35.86 -14.43 -1.95
CA TYR A 151 -37.11 -13.87 -2.46
C TYR A 151 -36.81 -13.06 -3.72
N TYR A 152 -37.72 -13.05 -4.69
CA TYR A 152 -37.48 -12.48 -6.01
C TYR A 152 -38.63 -11.55 -6.44
N ASN A 153 -38.32 -10.60 -7.33
CA ASN A 153 -39.28 -9.70 -7.98
C ASN A 153 -40.16 -8.94 -6.97
N LEU A 154 -39.56 -8.36 -5.94
CA LEU A 154 -40.27 -7.57 -4.93
C LEU A 154 -40.47 -6.13 -5.41
N LYS A 155 -41.55 -5.51 -4.95
CA LYS A 155 -41.80 -4.07 -5.16
C LYS A 155 -41.07 -3.25 -4.10
N SER A 156 -40.57 -2.08 -4.49
CA SER A 156 -40.15 -1.06 -3.54
C SER A 156 -41.37 -0.43 -2.84
N ASP A 157 -41.10 0.47 -1.90
CA ASP A 157 -42.05 1.20 -1.06
C ASP A 157 -43.00 0.28 -0.29
N SER A 158 -42.43 -0.81 0.21
CA SER A 158 -43.16 -1.86 0.90
C SER A 158 -42.33 -2.46 2.02
N VAL A 159 -43.00 -2.83 3.10
CA VAL A 159 -42.40 -3.56 4.23
C VAL A 159 -42.77 -5.04 4.11
N TYR A 160 -41.77 -5.91 3.97
CA TYR A 160 -41.94 -7.35 3.90
C TYR A 160 -41.58 -8.00 5.22
N SER A 161 -42.39 -8.95 5.67
CA SER A 161 -42.08 -9.79 6.82
C SER A 161 -41.65 -11.18 6.37
N PHE A 162 -40.42 -11.57 6.68
CA PHE A 162 -39.86 -12.87 6.33
C PHE A 162 -39.66 -13.73 7.58
N ASN A 163 -40.01 -15.01 7.45
CA ASN A 163 -39.85 -16.01 8.50
C ASN A 163 -38.69 -16.94 8.13
N LYS A 164 -37.92 -17.39 9.12
CA LYS A 164 -36.87 -18.38 8.96
C LYS A 164 -37.39 -19.77 8.53
N GLN A 165 -38.64 -20.10 8.83
CA GLN A 165 -39.24 -21.38 8.44
C GLN A 165 -39.08 -21.64 6.93
N GLY A 166 -38.49 -22.79 6.58
CA GLY A 166 -38.19 -23.16 5.20
C GLY A 166 -36.84 -22.66 4.67
N ALA A 167 -35.97 -22.10 5.52
CA ALA A 167 -34.60 -21.79 5.15
C ALA A 167 -33.81 -23.05 4.73
N HIS A 168 -32.96 -22.87 3.73
CA HIS A 168 -32.11 -23.94 3.19
C HIS A 168 -30.77 -23.98 3.94
N PRO A 169 -30.16 -25.16 4.11
CA PRO A 169 -28.82 -25.26 4.71
C PRO A 169 -27.80 -24.44 3.91
N PRO A 170 -26.67 -24.03 4.53
CA PRO A 170 -25.63 -23.30 3.83
C PRO A 170 -25.20 -24.08 2.58
N PRO A 171 -25.04 -23.41 1.42
CA PRO A 171 -24.53 -24.08 0.24
C PRO A 171 -23.14 -24.66 0.56
N LEU A 172 -22.94 -25.95 0.26
CA LEU A 172 -21.66 -26.66 0.44
C LEU A 172 -20.52 -25.86 -0.23
N GLU A 173 -19.72 -25.17 0.60
CA GLU A 173 -18.39 -24.55 0.39
C GLU A 173 -18.03 -23.79 -0.90
N LYS A 174 -18.91 -23.65 -1.91
CA LYS A 174 -18.58 -22.99 -3.19
C LYS A 174 -19.30 -21.66 -3.45
N ALA A 175 -20.18 -21.18 -2.56
CA ALA A 175 -21.06 -20.04 -2.90
C ALA A 175 -21.13 -18.91 -1.87
N CYS A 176 -20.16 -18.78 -0.97
CA CYS A 176 -20.08 -17.64 -0.05
C CYS A 176 -18.65 -17.09 0.05
N LEU A 177 -18.18 -16.50 -1.06
CA LEU A 177 -17.14 -15.48 -0.98
C LEU A 177 -17.80 -14.12 -0.74
N PRO A 178 -17.12 -13.17 -0.07
CA PRO A 178 -17.58 -11.79 0.00
C PRO A 178 -17.77 -11.29 -1.43
N VAL A 179 -18.97 -10.80 -1.74
CA VAL A 179 -19.28 -10.19 -3.03
C VAL A 179 -18.52 -8.86 -3.06
N GLY A 180 -17.29 -8.89 -3.59
CA GLY A 180 -16.67 -7.70 -4.15
C GLY A 180 -17.58 -7.19 -5.27
N ARG A 181 -17.82 -5.87 -5.29
CA ARG A 181 -18.64 -5.22 -6.32
C ARG A 181 -18.15 -5.64 -7.71
N GLY A 182 -19.05 -6.20 -8.51
CA GLY A 182 -18.78 -6.73 -9.84
C GLY A 182 -19.60 -7.98 -10.11
N GLU A 183 -20.77 -7.77 -10.72
CA GLU A 183 -21.52 -8.71 -11.54
C GLU A 183 -22.29 -9.93 -10.93
N VAL A 184 -23.58 -9.87 -11.25
CA VAL A 184 -24.61 -10.90 -11.57
C VAL A 184 -25.56 -11.45 -10.51
N SER A 185 -26.82 -11.35 -10.92
CA SER A 185 -28.04 -12.01 -10.46
C SER A 185 -27.91 -13.53 -10.30
N PRO A 186 -28.85 -14.18 -9.57
CA PRO A 186 -28.79 -15.62 -9.27
C PRO A 186 -29.03 -16.58 -10.46
N GLN A 187 -28.92 -16.13 -11.72
CA GLN A 187 -29.17 -16.97 -12.90
C GLN A 187 -27.95 -17.26 -13.79
N ALA A 188 -26.75 -16.75 -13.48
CA ALA A 188 -25.55 -17.07 -14.27
C ALA A 188 -24.68 -18.16 -13.59
N LYS A 189 -25.11 -19.43 -13.68
CA LYS A 189 -24.16 -20.56 -13.64
C LYS A 189 -23.48 -20.67 -15.01
N ARG A 190 -22.48 -19.83 -15.29
CA ARG A 190 -21.47 -20.09 -16.33
C ARG A 190 -20.10 -19.83 -15.71
N GLY A 191 -19.19 -20.79 -15.87
CA GLY A 191 -17.87 -20.76 -15.26
C GLY A 191 -17.07 -19.55 -15.72
N ILE A 192 -16.99 -18.53 -14.86
CA ILE A 192 -16.02 -17.46 -15.01
C ILE A 192 -14.67 -18.08 -14.67
N SER A 193 -13.82 -18.24 -15.69
CA SER A 193 -12.42 -18.61 -15.48
C SER A 193 -11.76 -17.45 -14.73
N ALA A 194 -11.21 -17.72 -13.55
CA ALA A 194 -10.40 -16.72 -12.86
C ALA A 194 -9.10 -16.47 -13.62
N PHE A 195 -8.50 -15.30 -13.45
CA PHE A 195 -7.20 -14.98 -14.03
C PHE A 195 -6.06 -15.82 -13.44
N PHE A 196 -6.17 -16.18 -12.15
CA PHE A 196 -5.12 -16.87 -11.43
C PHE A 196 -5.61 -18.10 -10.67
N ASP A 197 -4.79 -19.15 -10.63
CA ASP A 197 -4.98 -20.29 -9.74
C ASP A 197 -3.85 -20.36 -8.72
N SER A 198 -4.17 -20.46 -7.43
CA SER A 198 -3.15 -20.62 -6.40
C SER A 198 -2.43 -21.95 -6.54
N VAL A 199 -1.09 -21.93 -6.49
CA VAL A 199 -0.24 -23.11 -6.55
C VAL A 199 0.46 -23.28 -5.21
N SER A 200 0.41 -24.49 -4.64
CA SER A 200 1.14 -24.81 -3.42
C SER A 200 2.58 -25.18 -3.77
N GLN A 201 3.54 -24.61 -3.04
CA GLN A 201 4.97 -24.83 -3.23
C GLN A 201 5.69 -24.93 -1.88
N SER A 202 6.90 -25.47 -1.91
CA SER A 202 7.72 -25.72 -0.71
C SER A 202 8.73 -24.60 -0.41
N PHE A 203 8.35 -23.34 -0.63
CA PHE A 203 9.18 -22.20 -0.22
C PHE A 203 9.22 -22.06 1.30
N GLN A 204 10.37 -21.63 1.82
CA GLN A 204 10.50 -21.32 3.25
C GLN A 204 9.85 -19.98 3.59
N LYS A 205 9.46 -19.85 4.86
CA LYS A 205 8.90 -18.61 5.39
C LYS A 205 10.01 -17.55 5.46
N HIS A 206 9.71 -16.33 5.05
CA HIS A 206 10.53 -15.18 5.43
C HIS A 206 10.34 -14.91 6.92
N ILE A 207 11.42 -14.59 7.63
CA ILE A 207 11.39 -14.34 9.08
C ILE A 207 12.19 -13.08 9.37
N GLU A 208 11.54 -12.10 9.96
CA GLU A 208 12.20 -10.90 10.48
C GLU A 208 12.71 -11.12 11.89
N ASP A 209 13.75 -10.40 12.28
CA ASP A 209 14.20 -10.36 13.67
C ASP A 209 13.30 -9.46 14.54
N ASP A 210 13.58 -9.43 15.85
CA ASP A 210 12.83 -8.63 16.83
C ASP A 210 13.37 -7.18 16.94
N TYR A 211 14.20 -6.71 15.99
CA TYR A 211 14.70 -5.34 16.00
C TYR A 211 13.56 -4.33 15.84
N ILE A 212 13.63 -3.22 16.57
CA ILE A 212 12.65 -2.14 16.53
C ILE A 212 13.41 -0.81 16.42
N ASP A 213 13.33 -0.17 15.26
CA ASP A 213 14.04 1.08 14.94
C ASP A 213 13.72 2.18 15.96
N PHE A 214 12.47 2.26 16.44
CA PHE A 214 12.00 3.30 17.36
C PHE A 214 12.75 3.36 18.69
N TYR A 215 13.44 2.29 19.10
CA TYR A 215 14.27 2.29 20.31
C TYR A 215 15.64 2.95 20.11
N PHE A 216 16.11 3.06 18.87
CA PHE A 216 17.39 3.66 18.50
C PHE A 216 17.19 5.04 17.86
N GLU A 217 16.07 5.24 17.19
CA GLU A 217 15.67 6.50 16.56
C GLU A 217 14.28 6.91 17.03
N ARG A 218 14.19 7.94 17.86
CA ARG A 218 12.90 8.46 18.36
C ARG A 218 12.22 9.34 17.31
N ASN A 219 10.89 9.40 17.38
CA ASN A 219 10.06 10.30 16.58
C ASN A 219 10.21 10.13 15.06
N ILE A 220 10.52 8.92 14.60
CA ILE A 220 10.49 8.55 13.18
C ILE A 220 9.13 7.91 12.85
N PRO A 221 8.61 8.08 11.63
CA PRO A 221 7.28 7.60 11.29
C PRO A 221 7.23 6.11 10.95
N ALA A 222 8.34 5.47 10.57
CA ALA A 222 8.32 4.08 10.11
C ALA A 222 9.64 3.34 10.40
N MET A 223 9.55 2.03 10.61
CA MET A 223 10.69 1.12 10.66
C MET A 223 11.21 0.86 9.24
N LEU A 224 12.53 0.94 9.07
CA LEU A 224 13.22 0.70 7.79
C LEU A 224 14.06 -0.59 7.80
N SER A 225 14.11 -1.28 8.94
CA SER A 225 14.82 -2.55 9.13
C SER A 225 14.10 -3.79 8.55
N ARG A 226 12.95 -3.62 7.88
CA ARG A 226 12.07 -4.71 7.45
C ARG A 226 11.54 -4.50 6.03
N GLU A 227 12.43 -4.33 5.07
CA GLU A 227 12.08 -3.95 3.69
C GLU A 227 12.04 -5.17 2.72
N GLY A 228 12.62 -6.29 3.12
CA GLY A 228 12.65 -7.55 2.35
C GLY A 228 11.42 -8.46 2.55
N PRO A 229 11.33 -9.59 1.83
CA PRO A 229 12.34 -10.10 0.91
C PRO A 229 12.20 -9.55 -0.51
N LYS A 230 13.32 -9.56 -1.24
CA LYS A 230 13.40 -9.37 -2.69
C LYS A 230 13.78 -10.68 -3.37
N ALA A 231 13.48 -10.81 -4.67
CA ALA A 231 13.89 -11.95 -5.47
C ALA A 231 14.60 -11.57 -6.77
N ALA A 232 15.43 -12.49 -7.24
CA ALA A 232 16.00 -12.48 -8.57
C ALA A 232 15.57 -13.77 -9.30
N VAL A 233 15.26 -13.66 -10.58
CA VAL A 233 14.81 -14.78 -11.42
C VAL A 233 15.68 -14.89 -12.67
N ALA A 234 16.14 -16.10 -12.97
CA ALA A 234 16.83 -16.48 -14.21
C ALA A 234 16.92 -18.01 -14.31
N ASP A 235 17.11 -18.53 -15.52
CA ASP A 235 17.60 -19.90 -15.73
C ASP A 235 19.11 -19.95 -15.44
N ILE A 236 19.49 -20.36 -14.22
CA ILE A 236 20.90 -20.32 -13.78
C ILE A 236 21.66 -21.61 -14.06
N ASN A 237 20.95 -22.65 -14.49
CA ASN A 237 21.51 -23.98 -14.76
C ASN A 237 21.36 -24.41 -16.24
N ASN A 238 20.78 -23.53 -17.07
CA ASN A 238 20.53 -23.68 -18.50
C ASN A 238 19.60 -24.86 -18.86
N ASP A 239 18.56 -25.14 -18.06
CA ASP A 239 17.60 -26.25 -18.29
C ASP A 239 16.30 -25.84 -19.00
N GLY A 240 16.16 -24.54 -19.29
CA GLY A 240 15.03 -23.90 -19.95
C GLY A 240 13.87 -23.58 -19.02
N THR A 241 14.09 -23.48 -17.72
CA THR A 241 13.10 -23.01 -16.73
C THR A 241 13.67 -21.95 -15.81
N ASP A 242 12.81 -21.07 -15.31
CA ASP A 242 13.22 -20.00 -14.41
C ASP A 242 13.45 -20.50 -12.98
N ASP A 243 14.66 -20.30 -12.48
CA ASP A 243 15.04 -20.49 -11.09
C ASP A 243 14.88 -19.19 -10.29
N VAL A 244 14.83 -19.29 -8.95
CA VAL A 244 14.63 -18.11 -8.10
C VAL A 244 15.60 -18.06 -6.93
N TYR A 245 16.24 -16.90 -6.76
CA TYR A 245 16.88 -16.50 -5.52
C TYR A 245 15.91 -15.65 -4.70
N ILE A 246 15.77 -15.95 -3.41
CA ILE A 246 15.01 -15.15 -2.44
C ILE A 246 15.99 -14.65 -1.40
N GLY A 247 16.04 -13.33 -1.24
CA GLY A 247 16.92 -12.63 -0.31
C GLY A 247 16.72 -13.07 1.15
N GLY A 248 17.83 -13.14 1.87
CA GLY A 248 17.88 -13.47 3.29
C GLY A 248 17.66 -12.28 4.22
N THR A 249 17.48 -12.60 5.49
CA THR A 249 17.46 -11.67 6.62
C THR A 249 18.46 -12.14 7.67
N LYS A 250 18.67 -11.33 8.72
CA LYS A 250 19.52 -11.71 9.84
C LYS A 250 19.12 -13.09 10.40
N ASP A 251 20.12 -13.94 10.55
CA ASP A 251 20.07 -15.35 10.95
C ASP A 251 19.35 -16.32 9.98
N HIS A 252 18.86 -15.82 8.84
CA HIS A 252 18.17 -16.59 7.81
C HIS A 252 18.80 -16.31 6.43
N PRO A 253 19.81 -17.08 6.03
CA PRO A 253 20.55 -16.81 4.80
C PRO A 253 19.64 -16.89 3.57
N GLY A 254 20.01 -16.14 2.54
CA GLY A 254 19.35 -16.16 1.24
C GLY A 254 19.29 -17.56 0.63
N GLN A 255 18.30 -17.78 -0.21
CA GLN A 255 17.86 -19.10 -0.60
C GLN A 255 17.71 -19.17 -2.10
N ILE A 256 18.25 -20.23 -2.69
CA ILE A 256 18.12 -20.49 -4.11
C ILE A 256 17.26 -21.73 -4.33
N TYR A 257 16.33 -21.64 -5.28
CA TYR A 257 15.40 -22.69 -5.62
C TYR A 257 15.50 -22.97 -7.11
N LEU A 258 15.74 -24.23 -7.44
CA LEU A 258 15.74 -24.70 -8.81
C LEU A 258 14.32 -25.13 -9.18
N GLN A 259 13.85 -24.71 -10.35
CA GLN A 259 12.59 -25.17 -10.89
C GLN A 259 12.81 -26.53 -11.56
N GLU A 260 11.92 -27.48 -11.28
CA GLU A 260 11.92 -28.79 -11.89
C GLU A 260 10.97 -28.78 -13.10
N ALA A 261 11.11 -29.77 -14.00
CA ALA A 261 10.39 -29.77 -15.28
C ALA A 261 8.84 -29.82 -15.19
N ASP A 262 8.29 -30.12 -14.01
CA ASP A 262 6.87 -30.11 -13.70
C ASP A 262 6.37 -28.78 -13.09
N GLY A 263 7.27 -27.82 -12.86
CA GLY A 263 6.99 -26.53 -12.24
C GLY A 263 7.05 -26.53 -10.71
N GLU A 264 7.47 -27.63 -10.07
CA GLU A 264 7.79 -27.64 -8.65
C GLU A 264 9.16 -26.98 -8.39
N PHE A 265 9.30 -26.34 -7.23
CA PHE A 265 10.56 -25.72 -6.81
C PHE A 265 11.25 -26.53 -5.72
N ARG A 266 12.52 -26.83 -5.92
CA ARG A 266 13.39 -27.49 -4.94
C ARG A 266 14.48 -26.55 -4.46
N LYS A 267 14.58 -26.37 -3.14
CA LYS A 267 15.69 -25.62 -2.53
C LYS A 267 17.02 -26.30 -2.85
N ASP A 268 18.00 -25.54 -3.33
CA ASP A 268 19.37 -26.00 -3.51
C ASP A 268 20.26 -25.44 -2.38
N ASP A 269 20.60 -26.33 -1.43
CA ASP A 269 21.21 -25.96 -0.16
C ASP A 269 22.73 -25.77 -0.27
N GLN A 270 23.14 -24.61 -0.78
CA GLN A 270 24.56 -24.30 -0.95
C GLN A 270 25.19 -23.72 0.32
N LYS A 271 26.31 -24.33 0.77
CA LYS A 271 27.07 -23.88 1.95
C LYS A 271 27.54 -22.42 1.88
N LEU A 272 27.67 -21.87 0.68
CA LEU A 272 28.08 -20.48 0.46
C LEU A 272 27.16 -19.49 1.17
N PHE A 273 25.83 -19.65 1.04
CA PHE A 273 24.87 -18.67 1.58
C PHE A 273 24.90 -18.58 3.11
N TYR A 274 25.22 -19.68 3.81
CA TYR A 274 25.38 -19.69 5.26
C TYR A 274 26.54 -18.82 5.77
N GLN A 275 27.53 -18.49 4.92
CA GLN A 275 28.60 -17.55 5.27
C GLN A 275 28.11 -16.10 5.44
N PHE A 276 26.88 -15.84 4.96
CA PHE A 276 26.21 -14.56 5.00
C PHE A 276 24.93 -14.59 5.83
N ALA A 277 24.78 -15.56 6.75
CA ALA A 277 23.60 -15.64 7.60
C ALA A 277 23.37 -14.39 8.46
N SER A 278 24.38 -13.58 8.74
CA SER A 278 24.22 -12.31 9.47
C SER A 278 23.74 -11.13 8.62
N PHE A 279 23.57 -11.31 7.30
CA PHE A 279 23.28 -10.26 6.33
C PHE A 279 21.78 -10.18 6.04
N GLU A 280 21.34 -8.99 5.66
CA GLU A 280 20.03 -8.77 5.06
C GLU A 280 20.20 -8.37 3.60
N ASP A 281 19.35 -8.90 2.73
CA ASP A 281 19.43 -8.72 1.29
C ASP A 281 18.36 -7.70 0.84
N GLY A 282 18.76 -6.44 0.70
CA GLY A 282 17.87 -5.33 0.38
C GLY A 282 17.49 -5.22 -1.11
N ALA A 283 18.34 -5.72 -2.00
CA ALA A 283 18.03 -5.90 -3.42
C ALA A 283 18.88 -7.03 -4.02
N CYS A 284 18.37 -7.69 -5.05
CA CYS A 284 19.10 -8.71 -5.79
C CYS A 284 18.66 -8.76 -7.25
N LEU A 285 19.57 -9.15 -8.15
CA LEU A 285 19.27 -9.42 -9.55
C LEU A 285 20.25 -10.44 -10.14
N PHE A 286 19.80 -11.15 -11.17
CA PHE A 286 20.64 -12.02 -11.99
C PHE A 286 21.02 -11.30 -13.29
N PHE A 287 22.28 -11.35 -13.67
CA PHE A 287 22.81 -10.82 -14.94
C PHE A 287 24.17 -11.45 -15.24
N ASP A 288 24.64 -11.33 -16.48
CA ASP A 288 25.97 -11.82 -16.88
C ASP A 288 27.00 -10.72 -16.59
N ALA A 289 27.81 -10.90 -15.54
CA ALA A 289 28.70 -9.84 -15.07
C ALA A 289 30.10 -9.91 -15.69
N ASP A 290 30.56 -11.08 -16.13
CA ASP A 290 31.90 -11.29 -16.70
C ASP A 290 31.91 -11.76 -18.17
N GLY A 291 30.74 -11.77 -18.81
CA GLY A 291 30.59 -12.01 -20.25
C GLY A 291 30.76 -13.47 -20.65
N ASP A 292 30.66 -14.42 -19.71
CA ASP A 292 30.79 -15.85 -19.98
C ASP A 292 29.49 -16.52 -20.42
N GLY A 293 28.37 -15.79 -20.35
CA GLY A 293 27.03 -16.21 -20.76
C GLY A 293 26.17 -16.74 -19.61
N ASP A 294 26.76 -17.02 -18.45
CA ASP A 294 26.05 -17.51 -17.27
C ASP A 294 25.46 -16.34 -16.46
N LYS A 295 24.42 -16.62 -15.67
CA LYS A 295 23.76 -15.60 -14.84
C LYS A 295 24.34 -15.57 -13.44
N ASP A 296 25.12 -14.53 -13.17
CA ASP A 296 25.68 -14.19 -11.86
C ASP A 296 24.67 -13.50 -10.97
N LEU A 297 24.86 -13.61 -9.66
CA LEU A 297 23.97 -13.03 -8.66
C LEU A 297 24.60 -11.82 -8.00
N PHE A 298 24.01 -10.65 -8.22
CA PHE A 298 24.30 -9.46 -7.43
C PHE A 298 23.34 -9.34 -6.26
N ILE A 299 23.88 -8.96 -5.09
CA ILE A 299 23.11 -8.70 -3.87
C ILE A 299 23.59 -7.39 -3.25
N ALA A 300 22.65 -6.45 -3.07
CA ALA A 300 22.87 -5.24 -2.29
C ALA A 300 22.39 -5.44 -0.84
N PRO A 301 23.13 -4.91 0.14
CA PRO A 301 22.80 -5.02 1.56
C PRO A 301 21.51 -4.27 1.94
N GLY A 302 20.76 -4.81 2.90
CA GLY A 302 19.55 -4.23 3.49
C GLY A 302 19.66 -3.96 5.00
N GLY A 303 18.53 -3.63 5.63
CA GLY A 303 18.39 -3.44 7.08
C GLY A 303 18.77 -2.04 7.57
N ASN A 304 18.45 -1.72 8.83
CA ASN A 304 18.74 -0.40 9.43
C ASN A 304 19.57 -0.50 10.73
N VAL A 305 20.25 -1.65 10.91
CA VAL A 305 20.89 -2.02 12.19
C VAL A 305 22.38 -1.74 12.19
N GLU A 306 23.10 -2.25 11.18
CA GLU A 306 24.57 -2.25 11.14
C GLU A 306 25.10 -0.89 10.66
N PRO A 307 26.25 -0.43 11.16
CA PRO A 307 26.82 0.86 10.78
C PRO A 307 27.30 0.87 9.33
N GLU A 308 27.43 2.08 8.77
CA GLU A 308 28.06 2.28 7.47
C GLU A 308 29.45 1.61 7.44
N PHE A 309 29.77 1.01 6.29
CA PHE A 309 31.02 0.25 6.06
C PHE A 309 31.20 -1.05 6.88
N ALA A 310 30.21 -1.48 7.66
CA ALA A 310 30.20 -2.84 8.20
C ALA A 310 30.30 -3.89 7.07
N ARG A 311 30.73 -5.10 7.43
CA ARG A 311 30.86 -6.22 6.47
C ARG A 311 29.50 -6.55 5.85
N GLU A 312 28.45 -6.48 6.66
CA GLU A 312 27.05 -6.71 6.33
C GLU A 312 26.49 -5.67 5.36
N MET A 313 27.08 -4.48 5.34
CA MET A 313 26.67 -3.33 4.53
C MET A 313 27.46 -3.21 3.21
N GLN A 314 28.00 -4.32 2.70
CA GLN A 314 28.73 -4.37 1.43
C GLN A 314 27.93 -5.07 0.34
N CYS A 315 28.00 -4.53 -0.88
CA CYS A 315 27.51 -5.22 -2.07
C CYS A 315 28.29 -6.51 -2.32
N ARG A 316 27.62 -7.52 -2.89
CA ARG A 316 28.21 -8.82 -3.20
C ARG A 316 27.90 -9.20 -4.64
N LEU A 317 28.91 -9.74 -5.33
CA LEU A 317 28.74 -10.49 -6.58
C LEU A 317 29.08 -11.94 -6.31
N LEU A 318 28.17 -12.85 -6.66
CA LEU A 318 28.40 -14.28 -6.65
C LEU A 318 28.44 -14.79 -8.09
N ILE A 319 29.57 -15.37 -8.48
CA ILE A 319 29.85 -15.85 -9.84
C ILE A 319 29.29 -17.26 -10.01
N ASN A 320 28.49 -17.47 -11.05
CA ASN A 320 27.88 -18.76 -11.40
C ASN A 320 28.86 -19.62 -12.22
N ASP A 321 28.70 -20.94 -12.21
CA ASP A 321 29.48 -21.89 -13.01
C ASP A 321 28.69 -22.50 -14.19
N GLY A 322 27.56 -21.87 -14.52
CA GLY A 322 26.58 -22.32 -15.52
C GLY A 322 25.73 -23.51 -15.11
N LYS A 323 25.88 -23.99 -13.87
CA LYS A 323 25.11 -25.10 -13.28
C LYS A 323 24.41 -24.67 -11.99
N GLY A 324 24.29 -23.36 -11.80
CA GLY A 324 23.72 -22.74 -10.62
C GLY A 324 24.58 -22.88 -9.37
N LYS A 325 25.89 -23.16 -9.46
CA LYS A 325 26.79 -23.19 -8.30
C LYS A 325 27.62 -21.91 -8.22
N PHE A 326 27.53 -21.25 -7.08
CA PHE A 326 28.09 -19.92 -6.92
C PHE A 326 29.43 -19.91 -6.18
N SER A 327 30.27 -18.93 -6.53
CA SER A 327 31.50 -18.58 -5.83
C SER A 327 31.59 -17.06 -5.59
N ILE A 328 32.43 -16.59 -4.66
CA ILE A 328 32.45 -15.17 -4.29
C ILE A 328 33.37 -14.38 -5.24
N GLY A 329 32.82 -13.36 -5.91
CA GLY A 329 33.58 -12.31 -6.60
C GLY A 329 34.19 -11.31 -5.61
N ALA A 330 35.21 -11.72 -4.85
CA ALA A 330 35.70 -10.97 -3.68
C ALA A 330 36.29 -9.58 -3.97
N LYS A 331 36.56 -9.27 -5.25
CA LYS A 331 37.09 -7.98 -5.72
C LYS A 331 36.11 -7.20 -6.61
N ALA A 332 34.86 -7.67 -6.70
CA ALA A 332 33.88 -7.12 -7.63
C ALA A 332 33.56 -5.64 -7.34
N PHE A 333 33.47 -5.24 -6.07
CA PHE A 333 33.08 -3.89 -5.70
C PHE A 333 34.12 -3.17 -4.84
N PRO A 334 34.24 -1.83 -4.97
CA PRO A 334 34.83 -1.01 -3.92
C PRO A 334 33.95 -1.07 -2.66
N ALA A 335 34.47 -0.58 -1.52
CA ALA A 335 33.66 -0.48 -0.31
C ALA A 335 32.44 0.44 -0.54
N THR A 336 31.24 -0.07 -0.26
CA THR A 336 29.96 0.64 -0.48
C THR A 336 29.38 1.16 0.83
N GLY A 337 29.16 0.29 1.82
CA GLY A 337 28.78 0.66 3.18
C GLY A 337 27.36 1.23 3.31
N ILE A 338 26.38 0.69 2.59
CA ILE A 338 25.04 1.27 2.44
C ILE A 338 23.92 0.33 2.87
N ASN A 339 22.75 0.89 3.21
CA ASN A 339 21.49 0.17 3.18
C ASN A 339 20.79 0.46 1.84
N SER A 340 20.38 -0.57 1.11
CA SER A 340 19.84 -0.48 -0.25
C SER A 340 18.44 -1.09 -0.34
N SER A 341 17.65 -0.64 -1.32
CA SER A 341 16.29 -1.14 -1.57
C SER A 341 16.02 -1.52 -3.02
N SER A 342 16.88 -1.09 -3.94
CA SER A 342 16.70 -1.30 -5.37
C SER A 342 18.04 -1.47 -6.06
N ALA A 343 18.09 -2.40 -7.02
CA ALA A 343 19.20 -2.54 -7.95
C ALA A 343 18.67 -2.95 -9.31
N ILE A 344 19.20 -2.34 -10.38
CA ILE A 344 18.81 -2.62 -11.77
C ILE A 344 20.06 -2.56 -12.65
N SER A 345 20.11 -3.43 -13.66
CA SER A 345 21.22 -3.51 -14.62
C SER A 345 20.86 -2.91 -15.97
N PHE A 346 21.78 -2.17 -16.57
CA PHE A 346 21.68 -1.67 -17.94
C PHE A 346 23.05 -1.20 -18.43
N ASP A 347 23.46 -1.60 -19.62
CA ASP A 347 24.62 -1.04 -20.33
C ASP A 347 24.29 0.38 -20.79
N PHE A 348 24.61 1.39 -19.98
CA PHE A 348 24.20 2.76 -20.23
C PHE A 348 25.21 3.56 -21.05
N ASP A 349 26.48 3.12 -21.08
CA ASP A 349 27.53 3.76 -21.85
C ASP A 349 27.80 3.08 -23.21
N ASN A 350 27.12 1.96 -23.46
CA ASN A 350 27.14 1.17 -24.71
C ASN A 350 28.50 0.54 -25.00
N ASP A 351 29.23 0.12 -23.95
CA ASP A 351 30.49 -0.60 -24.10
C ASP A 351 30.32 -2.13 -24.26
N GLY A 352 29.09 -2.63 -24.04
CA GLY A 352 28.70 -4.02 -24.17
C GLY A 352 28.61 -4.77 -22.85
N ASP A 353 28.98 -4.16 -21.73
CA ASP A 353 29.00 -4.77 -20.41
C ASP A 353 27.85 -4.20 -19.54
N PRO A 354 27.01 -5.03 -18.90
CA PRO A 354 25.93 -4.49 -18.08
C PRO A 354 26.43 -3.75 -16.84
N ASP A 355 26.07 -2.48 -16.72
CA ASP A 355 26.32 -1.66 -15.53
C ASP A 355 25.19 -1.78 -14.49
N LEU A 356 25.40 -1.22 -13.30
CA LEU A 356 24.42 -1.25 -12.22
C LEU A 356 24.08 0.15 -11.67
N PHE A 357 22.79 0.41 -11.48
CA PHE A 357 22.33 1.39 -10.51
C PHE A 357 21.97 0.68 -9.20
N VAL A 358 22.43 1.22 -8.06
CA VAL A 358 22.08 0.74 -6.71
C VAL A 358 21.55 1.91 -5.88
N GLY A 359 20.27 1.82 -5.51
CA GLY A 359 19.55 2.86 -4.78
C GLY A 359 19.69 2.73 -3.28
N GLY A 360 20.19 3.78 -2.63
CA GLY A 360 20.30 3.87 -1.17
C GLY A 360 18.94 4.08 -0.51
N ARG A 361 18.60 3.24 0.47
CA ARG A 361 17.32 3.26 1.18
C ARG A 361 17.32 4.21 2.38
N SER A 362 18.35 4.12 3.21
CA SER A 362 18.56 4.96 4.39
C SER A 362 20.03 5.02 4.77
N VAL A 363 20.39 6.02 5.58
CA VAL A 363 21.61 5.98 6.38
C VAL A 363 21.24 5.29 7.68
N SER A 364 21.97 4.24 8.07
CA SER A 364 21.67 3.45 9.26
C SER A 364 21.49 4.33 10.49
N ARG A 365 20.35 4.18 11.18
CA ARG A 365 20.01 4.94 12.40
C ARG A 365 19.98 6.47 12.20
N ASN A 366 19.72 6.93 10.98
CA ASN A 366 19.57 8.34 10.67
C ASN A 366 18.46 8.61 9.64
N TYR A 367 17.22 8.29 10.02
CA TYR A 367 16.02 8.49 9.23
C TYR A 367 15.90 9.91 8.69
N GLY A 368 15.59 10.03 7.41
CA GLY A 368 15.42 11.31 6.70
C GLY A 368 16.72 11.89 6.13
N ALA A 369 17.89 11.34 6.48
CA ALA A 369 19.13 11.63 5.77
C ALA A 369 19.04 11.17 4.30
N ASP A 370 19.86 11.79 3.45
CA ASP A 370 19.98 11.42 2.03
C ASP A 370 21.07 10.35 1.91
N PRO A 371 20.71 9.06 1.76
CA PRO A 371 21.70 7.99 1.62
C PRO A 371 22.46 8.10 0.30
N ARG A 372 23.63 7.47 0.26
CA ARG A 372 24.38 7.34 -0.98
C ARG A 372 23.72 6.32 -1.91
N SER A 373 23.54 6.69 -3.18
CA SER A 373 23.23 5.76 -4.29
C SER A 373 24.43 5.66 -5.23
N PHE A 374 24.52 4.58 -5.99
CA PHE A 374 25.68 4.27 -6.83
C PHE A 374 25.29 4.03 -8.28
N ILE A 375 26.16 4.48 -9.16
CA ILE A 375 26.26 3.99 -10.54
C ILE A 375 27.59 3.24 -10.60
N PHE A 376 27.53 1.94 -10.83
CA PHE A 376 28.68 1.06 -10.96
C PHE A 376 28.91 0.72 -12.43
N VAL A 377 30.09 1.07 -12.94
CA VAL A 377 30.53 0.75 -14.30
C VAL A 377 31.28 -0.57 -14.30
N ASN A 378 30.85 -1.54 -15.10
CA ASN A 378 31.50 -2.84 -15.23
C ASN A 378 32.73 -2.76 -16.14
N ASP A 379 33.68 -3.69 -15.99
CA ASP A 379 34.87 -3.80 -16.87
C ASP A 379 34.83 -5.03 -17.81
N GLY A 380 33.66 -5.66 -17.89
CA GLY A 380 33.40 -6.90 -18.62
C GLY A 380 33.99 -8.14 -17.96
N LYS A 381 34.48 -8.04 -16.71
CA LYS A 381 35.05 -9.17 -15.95
C LYS A 381 34.46 -9.26 -14.54
N GLY A 382 33.30 -8.65 -14.33
CA GLY A 382 32.63 -8.58 -13.04
C GLY A 382 33.37 -7.71 -12.01
N VAL A 383 34.16 -6.74 -12.45
CA VAL A 383 34.80 -5.75 -11.56
C VAL A 383 34.26 -4.36 -11.84
N PHE A 384 33.65 -3.78 -10.81
CA PHE A 384 32.89 -2.54 -10.91
C PHE A 384 33.65 -1.35 -10.36
N SER A 385 33.51 -0.21 -11.02
CA SER A 385 34.00 1.09 -10.57
C SER A 385 32.85 2.05 -10.25
N ASP A 386 33.01 2.88 -9.22
CA ASP A 386 31.98 3.82 -8.77
C ASP A 386 32.08 5.13 -9.56
N LEU A 387 31.17 5.34 -10.51
CA LEU A 387 31.15 6.52 -11.38
C LEU A 387 31.04 7.83 -10.58
N GLY A 388 30.35 7.80 -9.44
CA GLY A 388 30.19 8.98 -8.57
C GLY A 388 31.51 9.53 -8.03
N LYS A 389 32.58 8.73 -7.99
CA LYS A 389 33.92 9.20 -7.61
C LYS A 389 34.61 10.01 -8.69
N THR A 390 34.31 9.76 -9.96
CA THR A 390 34.95 10.41 -11.12
C THR A 390 34.06 11.44 -11.79
N ALA A 391 32.74 11.27 -11.72
CA ALA A 391 31.72 12.14 -12.28
C ALA A 391 30.51 12.26 -11.31
N PRO A 392 30.67 12.95 -10.16
CA PRO A 392 29.58 13.14 -9.20
C PRO A 392 28.35 13.79 -9.85
N SER A 393 27.17 13.35 -9.44
CA SER A 393 25.89 13.86 -9.96
C SER A 393 24.86 14.01 -8.84
N ALA A 394 23.65 14.47 -9.20
CA ALA A 394 22.55 14.53 -8.23
C ALA A 394 22.06 13.12 -7.80
N ILE A 395 22.43 12.05 -8.51
CA ILE A 395 22.06 10.67 -8.18
C ILE A 395 22.72 10.24 -6.86
N ASP A 396 23.97 10.66 -6.63
CA ASP A 396 24.78 10.21 -5.49
C ASP A 396 24.04 10.38 -4.16
N ASN A 397 23.30 11.46 -3.96
CA ASN A 397 22.50 11.72 -2.75
C ASN A 397 21.06 12.13 -3.10
N ILE A 398 20.42 11.39 -4.00
CA ILE A 398 19.12 11.76 -4.56
C ILE A 398 17.97 11.74 -3.55
N GLY A 399 18.08 10.92 -2.51
CA GLY A 399 17.05 10.72 -1.49
C GLY A 399 16.95 9.27 -1.02
N MET A 400 15.89 8.96 -0.28
CA MET A 400 15.60 7.63 0.25
C MET A 400 14.91 6.78 -0.83
N VAL A 401 15.70 6.13 -1.68
CA VAL A 401 15.23 5.40 -2.86
C VAL A 401 14.42 4.16 -2.43
N THR A 402 13.38 3.85 -3.18
CA THR A 402 12.53 2.65 -3.01
C THR A 402 12.34 1.88 -4.32
N GLY A 403 12.55 2.52 -5.48
CA GLY A 403 12.47 1.87 -6.78
C GLY A 403 13.15 2.67 -7.87
N ALA A 404 13.53 1.97 -8.94
CA ALA A 404 14.08 2.57 -10.13
C ALA A 404 13.77 1.72 -11.37
N ALA A 405 13.84 2.33 -12.55
CA ALA A 405 13.69 1.67 -13.84
C ALA A 405 14.57 2.34 -14.90
N TRP A 406 15.02 1.55 -15.88
CA TRP A 406 15.67 2.03 -17.10
C TRP A 406 14.69 1.94 -18.26
N GLU A 407 14.35 3.06 -18.89
CA GLU A 407 13.45 3.03 -20.05
C GLU A 407 13.57 4.25 -20.96
N ASP A 408 13.22 4.09 -22.24
CA ASP A 408 13.17 5.21 -23.19
C ASP A 408 11.94 6.08 -22.89
N ILE A 409 12.16 7.20 -22.22
CA ILE A 409 11.11 8.16 -21.83
C ILE A 409 11.08 9.34 -22.81
N THR A 410 12.21 9.67 -23.42
CA THR A 410 12.31 10.81 -24.34
C THR A 410 11.95 10.47 -25.79
N GLY A 411 11.86 9.19 -26.14
CA GLY A 411 11.57 8.68 -27.48
C GLY A 411 12.78 8.71 -28.42
N ASP A 412 14.00 8.81 -27.88
CA ASP A 412 15.24 8.90 -28.65
C ASP A 412 15.98 7.55 -28.78
N LYS A 413 15.39 6.47 -28.23
CA LYS A 413 15.91 5.10 -28.11
C LYS A 413 17.03 4.89 -27.10
N ASN A 414 17.53 5.95 -26.45
CA ASN A 414 18.36 5.80 -25.27
C ASN A 414 17.45 5.63 -24.06
N LYS A 415 17.89 4.85 -23.07
CA LYS A 415 17.12 4.68 -21.84
C LYS A 415 17.54 5.72 -20.80
N GLU A 416 16.54 6.36 -20.21
CA GLU A 416 16.69 7.19 -19.03
C GLU A 416 16.60 6.35 -17.76
N LEU A 417 17.25 6.82 -16.69
CA LEU A 417 17.09 6.30 -15.34
C LEU A 417 15.96 7.05 -14.63
N ILE A 418 14.90 6.33 -14.26
CA ILE A 418 13.80 6.83 -13.45
C ILE A 418 14.01 6.36 -12.01
N ILE A 419 13.96 7.29 -11.04
CA ILE A 419 14.17 7.00 -9.62
C ILE A 419 12.97 7.53 -8.81
N VAL A 420 12.46 6.69 -7.92
CA VAL A 420 11.42 7.04 -6.95
C VAL A 420 11.86 6.71 -5.52
N GLY A 421 11.32 7.43 -4.55
CA GLY A 421 11.68 7.27 -3.16
C GLY A 421 10.78 8.03 -2.19
N GLU A 422 11.08 7.89 -0.91
CA GLU A 422 10.40 8.62 0.15
C GLU A 422 10.94 10.04 0.30
N TRP A 423 10.05 10.97 0.62
CA TRP A 423 10.36 12.39 0.84
C TRP A 423 10.93 13.13 -0.38
N MET A 424 10.68 12.58 -1.56
CA MET A 424 11.16 13.12 -2.83
C MET A 424 10.08 13.01 -3.91
N ALA A 425 10.26 13.74 -4.99
CA ALA A 425 9.49 13.56 -6.22
C ALA A 425 10.10 12.44 -7.09
N PRO A 426 9.35 11.84 -8.02
CA PRO A 426 9.92 11.02 -9.08
C PRO A 426 10.91 11.84 -9.91
N ARG A 427 12.05 11.25 -10.30
CA ARG A 427 13.14 11.93 -11.01
C ARG A 427 13.58 11.12 -12.21
N ILE A 428 13.98 11.80 -13.27
CA ILE A 428 14.38 11.20 -14.55
C ILE A 428 15.78 11.73 -14.89
N PHE A 429 16.70 10.85 -15.29
CA PHE A 429 18.08 11.19 -15.62
C PHE A 429 18.49 10.59 -16.96
N SER A 430 19.19 11.37 -17.77
CA SER A 430 19.81 10.91 -19.03
C SER A 430 21.32 10.98 -18.91
N TYR A 431 22.01 10.02 -19.52
CA TYR A 431 23.47 9.97 -19.56
C TYR A 431 23.99 10.67 -20.83
N ASN A 432 24.93 11.61 -20.66
CA ASN A 432 25.46 12.39 -21.79
C ASN A 432 26.83 11.92 -22.31
N GLY A 433 27.25 10.69 -21.99
CA GLY A 433 28.59 10.17 -22.29
C GLY A 433 29.67 10.54 -21.27
N LYS A 434 29.30 11.28 -20.21
CA LYS A 434 30.24 11.63 -19.12
C LYS A 434 29.59 11.56 -17.75
N GLN A 435 28.38 12.10 -17.61
CA GLN A 435 27.65 12.15 -16.34
C GLN A 435 26.14 12.08 -16.58
N PHE A 436 25.41 11.76 -15.52
CA PHE A 436 23.95 11.83 -15.52
C PHE A 436 23.46 13.27 -15.32
N MET A 437 22.51 13.68 -16.16
CA MET A 437 21.84 14.96 -16.12
C MET A 437 20.36 14.75 -15.87
N GLU A 438 19.80 15.51 -14.93
CA GLU A 438 18.36 15.43 -14.65
C GLU A 438 17.54 16.04 -15.78
N ILE A 439 16.51 15.31 -16.21
CA ILE A 439 15.43 15.83 -17.04
C ILE A 439 14.33 16.35 -16.11
N LYS A 440 14.03 17.65 -16.22
CA LYS A 440 12.93 18.27 -15.47
C LYS A 440 11.59 17.84 -16.05
N SER A 441 10.64 17.57 -15.17
CA SER A 441 9.27 17.16 -15.49
C SER A 441 8.25 17.85 -14.58
N ASP A 442 6.98 17.76 -14.93
CA ASP A 442 5.88 18.18 -14.06
C ASP A 442 5.67 17.28 -12.82
N LEU A 443 6.36 16.14 -12.76
CA LEU A 443 6.40 15.27 -11.57
C LEU A 443 7.26 15.85 -10.44
N ASN A 444 8.17 16.79 -10.73
CA ASN A 444 9.14 17.32 -9.77
C ASN A 444 8.53 18.01 -8.54
N ASP A 445 7.25 18.40 -8.60
CA ASP A 445 6.52 19.00 -7.48
C ASP A 445 5.75 17.98 -6.61
N MET A 446 5.66 16.72 -7.06
CA MET A 446 4.88 15.65 -6.42
C MET A 446 5.73 14.87 -5.41
N LYS A 447 6.01 15.48 -4.26
CA LYS A 447 6.82 14.86 -3.21
C LYS A 447 5.99 13.84 -2.45
N GLY A 448 6.36 12.58 -2.57
CA GLY A 448 5.59 11.45 -2.05
C GLY A 448 6.39 10.57 -1.11
N TRP A 449 5.71 9.57 -0.58
CA TRP A 449 6.35 8.37 -0.07
C TRP A 449 6.23 7.29 -1.14
N TRP A 450 6.87 7.56 -2.28
CA TRP A 450 6.83 6.65 -3.43
C TRP A 450 7.51 5.34 -3.04
N GLN A 451 6.96 4.22 -3.49
CA GLN A 451 7.40 2.88 -3.10
C GLN A 451 7.83 2.04 -4.31
N SER A 452 7.29 2.29 -5.50
CA SER A 452 7.65 1.53 -6.71
C SER A 452 7.39 2.31 -7.98
N VAL A 453 8.09 1.94 -9.05
CA VAL A 453 7.87 2.42 -10.41
C VAL A 453 7.85 1.24 -11.38
N ALA A 454 6.92 1.24 -12.32
CA ALA A 454 6.93 0.38 -13.50
C ALA A 454 6.71 1.26 -14.74
N VAL A 455 7.24 0.82 -15.88
CA VAL A 455 7.27 1.62 -17.10
C VAL A 455 6.84 0.78 -18.29
N ALA A 456 5.91 1.29 -19.10
CA ALA A 456 5.50 0.71 -20.38
C ALA A 456 4.63 1.71 -21.15
N ASP A 457 4.47 1.54 -22.46
CA ASP A 457 3.44 2.24 -23.25
C ASP A 457 2.04 1.69 -22.89
N LEU A 458 1.26 2.43 -22.10
CA LEU A 458 -0.04 2.00 -21.57
C LEU A 458 -1.22 2.58 -22.36
N ASP A 459 -1.00 3.63 -23.14
CA ASP A 459 -1.98 4.22 -24.04
C ASP A 459 -1.73 3.96 -25.53
N HIS A 460 -0.71 3.15 -25.85
CA HIS A 460 -0.32 2.72 -27.20
C HIS A 460 0.04 3.91 -28.12
N ASP A 461 0.57 4.99 -27.54
CA ASP A 461 0.95 6.20 -28.27
C ASP A 461 2.42 6.21 -28.73
N GLY A 462 3.16 5.12 -28.43
CA GLY A 462 4.56 4.93 -28.78
C GLY A 462 5.53 5.60 -27.81
N ARG A 463 5.04 6.21 -26.72
CA ARG A 463 5.86 6.69 -25.60
C ARG A 463 5.59 5.85 -24.37
N ASN A 464 6.65 5.54 -23.64
CA ASN A 464 6.50 4.82 -22.38
C ASN A 464 5.94 5.74 -21.28
N ASP A 465 4.94 5.23 -20.57
CA ASP A 465 4.26 5.82 -19.43
C ASP A 465 4.78 5.26 -18.11
N LEU A 466 4.50 5.95 -17.00
CA LEU A 466 4.90 5.50 -15.66
C LEU A 466 3.68 5.04 -14.85
N VAL A 467 3.78 3.89 -14.19
CA VAL A 467 2.93 3.53 -13.05
C VAL A 467 3.72 3.73 -11.77
N LEU A 468 3.25 4.63 -10.91
CA LEU A 468 3.92 5.09 -9.70
C LEU A 468 3.13 4.65 -8.47
N GLY A 469 3.71 3.74 -7.69
CA GLY A 469 3.18 3.27 -6.41
C GLY A 469 3.59 4.20 -5.28
N ASN A 470 2.64 4.55 -4.41
CA ASN A 470 2.84 5.46 -3.28
C ASN A 470 2.21 4.87 -2.01
N ILE A 471 2.25 5.61 -0.89
CA ILE A 471 1.73 5.17 0.40
C ILE A 471 0.20 5.05 0.45
N GLY A 472 -0.51 5.70 -0.47
CA GLY A 472 -1.96 5.65 -0.60
C GLY A 472 -2.69 6.72 0.21
N GLU A 473 -3.93 6.99 -0.18
CA GLU A 473 -4.80 8.02 0.42
C GLU A 473 -5.38 7.60 1.78
N ASN A 474 -5.34 6.31 2.11
CA ASN A 474 -5.79 5.79 3.40
C ASN A 474 -4.73 5.94 4.51
N PHE A 475 -3.58 6.56 4.22
CA PHE A 475 -2.57 6.86 5.22
C PHE A 475 -3.00 8.00 6.14
N TYR A 476 -2.83 7.83 7.46
CA TYR A 476 -3.38 8.69 8.51
C TYR A 476 -3.13 10.20 8.32
N LEU A 477 -1.96 10.59 7.80
CA LEU A 477 -1.60 12.00 7.67
C LEU A 477 -2.24 12.71 6.48
N ASN A 478 -2.67 11.96 5.45
CA ASN A 478 -3.36 12.43 4.24
C ASN A 478 -2.93 13.85 3.74
N PRO A 479 -1.66 14.04 3.35
CA PRO A 479 -1.17 15.34 2.92
C PRO A 479 -1.67 15.74 1.54
N ASP A 480 -1.64 17.05 1.29
CA ASP A 480 -1.83 17.64 -0.02
C ASP A 480 -0.87 18.82 -0.22
N LYS A 481 -0.97 19.51 -1.37
CA LYS A 481 -0.12 20.66 -1.72
C LYS A 481 -0.26 21.84 -0.75
N GLU A 482 -1.44 22.06 -0.20
CA GLU A 482 -1.75 23.15 0.73
C GLU A 482 -1.39 22.77 2.18
N HIS A 483 -1.49 21.48 2.50
CA HIS A 483 -1.28 20.88 3.82
C HIS A 483 -0.20 19.80 3.79
N PRO A 484 1.06 20.14 3.47
CA PRO A 484 2.13 19.16 3.42
C PRO A 484 2.48 18.65 4.82
N VAL A 485 2.93 17.41 4.88
CA VAL A 485 3.65 16.85 6.03
C VAL A 485 5.12 17.19 5.87
N LYS A 486 5.78 17.53 6.99
CA LYS A 486 7.21 17.87 7.01
C LYS A 486 7.94 17.09 8.08
N LEU A 487 9.15 16.67 7.77
CA LEU A 487 10.12 16.16 8.74
C LEU A 487 11.24 17.19 8.88
N TRP A 488 11.39 17.70 10.10
CA TRP A 488 12.41 18.68 10.46
C TRP A 488 13.53 17.97 11.19
N MET A 489 14.76 18.17 10.72
CA MET A 489 15.94 17.49 11.24
C MET A 489 17.00 18.52 11.64
N ASN A 490 17.32 18.58 12.92
CA ASN A 490 18.38 19.40 13.47
C ASN A 490 18.77 18.90 14.85
N ASP A 491 19.89 19.37 15.40
CA ASP A 491 20.18 19.27 16.83
C ASP A 491 19.42 20.40 17.55
N PHE A 492 18.20 20.11 18.02
CA PHE A 492 17.31 21.13 18.61
C PHE A 492 17.69 21.45 20.06
N ASP A 493 18.39 20.55 20.74
CA ASP A 493 18.76 20.69 22.15
C ASP A 493 20.26 20.86 22.43
N GLY A 494 21.10 20.79 21.39
CA GLY A 494 22.54 20.99 21.47
C GLY A 494 23.29 19.75 21.97
N SER A 495 22.70 18.56 21.86
CA SER A 495 23.29 17.28 22.30
C SER A 495 24.35 16.74 21.34
N GLY A 496 24.35 17.19 20.08
CA GLY A 496 25.16 16.65 19.00
C GLY A 496 24.49 15.56 18.18
N ASP A 497 23.33 15.05 18.62
CA ASP A 497 22.52 14.10 17.86
C ASP A 497 21.51 14.85 16.97
N ILE A 498 21.11 14.23 15.85
CA ILE A 498 20.11 14.82 14.95
C ILE A 498 18.71 14.40 15.38
N ASP A 499 17.98 15.36 15.93
CA ASP A 499 16.58 15.21 16.31
C ASP A 499 15.64 15.21 15.11
N LYS A 500 14.49 14.54 15.26
CA LYS A 500 13.45 14.46 14.24
C LYS A 500 12.12 14.99 14.78
N VAL A 501 11.53 15.95 14.08
CA VAL A 501 10.19 16.45 14.40
C VAL A 501 9.31 16.31 13.16
N LEU A 502 8.32 15.42 13.22
CA LEU A 502 7.31 15.28 12.18
C LEU A 502 6.15 16.24 12.44
N THR A 503 5.79 17.06 11.45
CA THR A 503 4.68 18.02 11.56
C THR A 503 3.66 17.84 10.45
N ARG A 504 2.42 18.24 10.73
CA ARG A 504 1.38 18.47 9.72
C ARG A 504 0.82 19.88 9.86
N ARG A 505 0.26 20.41 8.78
CA ARG A 505 -0.33 21.76 8.80
C ARG A 505 -1.72 21.73 9.42
N VAL A 506 -1.92 22.49 10.50
CA VAL A 506 -3.18 22.63 11.23
C VAL A 506 -3.39 24.12 11.52
N ASP A 507 -4.56 24.65 11.16
CA ASP A 507 -4.90 26.08 11.32
C ASP A 507 -3.84 27.03 10.72
N GLY A 508 -3.24 26.63 9.60
CA GLY A 508 -2.23 27.42 8.90
C GLY A 508 -0.81 27.33 9.47
N ALA A 509 -0.56 26.55 10.53
CA ALA A 509 0.76 26.38 11.15
C ALA A 509 1.24 24.92 11.16
N ASP A 510 2.55 24.71 11.12
CA ASP A 510 3.17 23.38 11.22
C ASP A 510 3.19 22.93 12.69
N LYS A 511 2.29 22.01 13.05
CA LYS A 511 2.17 21.47 14.41
C LYS A 511 2.71 20.04 14.47
N PRO A 512 3.34 19.62 15.59
CA PRO A 512 3.86 18.26 15.73
C PRO A 512 2.78 17.19 15.59
N VAL A 513 3.14 16.08 14.94
CA VAL A 513 2.33 14.86 14.86
C VAL A 513 2.46 14.04 16.14
N PHE A 514 3.69 13.90 16.64
CA PHE A 514 3.98 13.18 17.88
C PHE A 514 3.54 13.97 19.11
N LEU A 515 3.20 13.25 20.18
CA LEU A 515 2.71 13.85 21.41
C LEU A 515 3.85 14.51 22.19
N LYS A 516 3.49 15.39 23.13
CA LYS A 516 4.47 16.07 24.00
C LYS A 516 5.46 15.10 24.65
N ASN A 517 4.98 13.95 25.14
CA ASN A 517 5.83 12.97 25.79
C ASN A 517 6.85 12.34 24.82
N ASP A 518 6.45 12.10 23.57
CA ASP A 518 7.34 11.52 22.56
C ASP A 518 8.46 12.53 22.20
N ILE A 519 8.11 13.81 22.06
CA ILE A 519 9.10 14.85 21.73
C ILE A 519 9.99 15.17 22.93
N GLN A 520 9.46 15.28 24.14
CA GLN A 520 10.29 15.58 25.32
C GLN A 520 11.26 14.45 25.67
N ASP A 521 10.92 13.21 25.29
CA ASP A 521 11.80 12.05 25.46
C ASP A 521 13.03 12.15 24.57
N GLN A 522 12.93 12.84 23.43
CA GLN A 522 14.06 13.17 22.57
C GLN A 522 14.74 14.49 22.97
N VAL A 523 13.95 15.52 23.26
CA VAL A 523 14.40 16.88 23.61
C VAL A 523 13.89 17.26 25.02
N PRO A 524 14.62 16.92 26.10
CA PRO A 524 14.15 17.08 27.49
C PRO A 524 13.80 18.52 27.90
N GLY A 525 14.35 19.52 27.22
CA GLY A 525 14.09 20.95 27.47
C GLY A 525 12.59 21.32 27.38
N ILE A 526 11.85 20.68 26.46
CA ILE A 526 10.42 20.93 26.22
C ILE A 526 9.57 20.74 27.47
N LYS A 527 9.98 19.84 28.37
CA LYS A 527 9.24 19.53 29.61
C LYS A 527 9.07 20.76 30.50
N LYS A 528 10.08 21.64 30.56
CA LYS A 528 10.07 22.84 31.42
C LYS A 528 9.23 23.96 30.82
N GLU A 529 9.22 24.08 29.49
CA GLU A 529 8.57 25.16 28.75
C GLU A 529 7.09 24.90 28.46
N ASN A 530 6.66 23.64 28.55
CA ASN A 530 5.30 23.20 28.25
C ASN A 530 4.78 22.29 29.36
N LEU A 531 4.38 22.85 30.51
CA LEU A 531 3.98 22.01 31.66
C LEU A 531 2.74 21.15 31.37
N LYS A 532 1.76 21.65 30.60
CA LYS A 532 0.51 20.93 30.27
C LYS A 532 0.51 20.45 28.82
N ASN A 533 -0.16 19.31 28.56
CA ASN A 533 -0.35 18.78 27.20
C ASN A 533 -1.19 19.73 26.33
N HIS A 534 -2.16 20.42 26.93
CA HIS A 534 -2.99 21.41 26.23
C HIS A 534 -2.15 22.53 25.61
N ASP A 535 -1.19 23.07 26.37
CA ASP A 535 -0.33 24.17 25.91
C ASP A 535 0.55 23.73 24.73
N PHE A 536 1.11 22.51 24.80
CA PHE A 536 1.91 21.94 23.72
C PHE A 536 1.09 21.71 22.45
N ALA A 537 -0.14 21.18 22.58
CA ALA A 537 -0.99 20.82 21.43
C ALA A 537 -1.38 22.02 20.54
N LEU A 538 -1.30 23.23 21.07
CA LEU A 538 -1.61 24.46 20.33
C LEU A 538 -0.40 25.04 19.60
N LYS A 539 0.82 24.71 20.01
CA LYS A 539 2.05 25.33 19.50
C LYS A 539 2.48 24.73 18.17
N SER A 540 2.95 25.61 17.30
CA SER A 540 3.71 25.27 16.10
C SER A 540 5.17 24.95 16.43
N ILE A 541 5.88 24.35 15.48
CA ILE A 541 7.33 24.10 15.62
C ILE A 541 8.12 25.38 15.92
N HIS A 542 7.71 26.53 15.36
CA HIS A 542 8.32 27.84 15.59
C HIS A 542 8.08 28.41 16.99
N GLU A 543 7.09 27.88 17.72
CA GLU A 543 6.79 28.27 19.11
C GLU A 543 7.34 27.26 20.13
N ILE A 544 7.72 26.06 19.66
CA ILE A 544 8.34 25.02 20.49
C ILE A 544 9.85 25.18 20.52
N PHE A 545 10.47 25.52 19.39
CA PHE A 545 11.93 25.63 19.26
C PHE A 545 12.37 27.05 18.90
N SER A 546 13.64 27.36 19.15
CA SER A 546 14.19 28.68 18.81
C SER A 546 14.21 28.91 17.31
N THR A 547 14.01 30.17 16.88
CA THR A 547 14.10 30.55 15.46
C THR A 547 15.42 30.14 14.83
N GLU A 548 16.53 30.19 15.58
CA GLU A 548 17.84 29.77 15.10
C GLU A 548 17.89 28.28 14.76
N THR A 549 17.40 27.41 15.65
CA THR A 549 17.41 25.96 15.43
C THR A 549 16.42 25.55 14.34
N VAL A 550 15.25 26.18 14.26
CA VAL A 550 14.28 25.90 13.19
C VAL A 550 14.82 26.32 11.81
N ASN A 551 15.49 27.47 11.71
CA ASN A 551 16.05 27.94 10.43
C ASN A 551 17.25 27.12 9.94
N LYS A 552 17.96 26.43 10.85
CA LYS A 552 19.06 25.52 10.50
C LYS A 552 18.58 24.10 10.16
N ALA A 553 17.30 23.79 10.41
CA ALA A 553 16.79 22.46 10.20
C ALA A 553 16.79 22.07 8.71
N ARG A 554 17.23 20.85 8.43
CA ARG A 554 16.98 20.20 7.15
C ARG A 554 15.52 19.76 7.11
N ILE A 555 14.83 20.07 6.02
CA ILE A 555 13.39 19.80 5.90
C ILE A 555 13.16 18.82 4.76
N LYS A 556 12.44 17.75 5.05
CA LYS A 556 11.80 16.88 4.06
C LYS A 556 10.32 17.21 3.99
N GLU A 557 9.75 17.11 2.79
CA GLU A 557 8.35 17.47 2.54
C GLU A 557 7.63 16.33 1.82
N PHE A 558 6.38 16.08 2.21
CA PHE A 558 5.48 15.08 1.65
C PHE A 558 4.13 15.76 1.41
N ASN A 559 3.76 15.90 0.13
CA ASN A 559 2.61 16.68 -0.32
C ASN A 559 1.69 15.91 -1.29
N PHE A 560 1.99 14.64 -1.59
CA PHE A 560 1.24 13.83 -2.54
C PHE A 560 1.26 12.35 -2.17
N SER A 561 0.11 11.78 -1.81
CA SER A 561 -0.02 10.40 -1.29
C SER A 561 -0.57 9.37 -2.29
N SER A 562 -1.19 9.81 -3.38
CA SER A 562 -1.87 8.90 -4.30
C SER A 562 -0.90 8.06 -5.14
N SER A 563 -1.26 6.82 -5.41
CA SER A 563 -0.65 6.00 -6.48
C SER A 563 -1.27 6.40 -7.82
N VAL A 564 -0.46 6.53 -8.88
CA VAL A 564 -0.89 7.13 -10.16
C VAL A 564 -0.34 6.39 -11.37
N VAL A 565 -0.99 6.61 -12.51
CA VAL A 565 -0.44 6.43 -13.85
C VAL A 565 -0.12 7.82 -14.40
N ALA A 566 1.11 8.05 -14.82
CA ALA A 566 1.56 9.26 -15.47
C ALA A 566 1.76 8.98 -16.96
N LEU A 567 0.79 9.40 -17.78
CA LEU A 567 0.82 9.18 -19.22
C LEU A 567 1.74 10.21 -19.89
N ASN A 568 2.78 9.74 -20.56
CA ASN A 568 3.84 10.55 -21.14
C ASN A 568 3.32 11.32 -22.37
N LYS A 569 3.52 12.64 -22.37
CA LYS A 569 3.19 13.54 -23.48
C LYS A 569 4.43 14.15 -24.14
N GLY A 570 5.61 13.66 -23.77
CA GLY A 570 6.91 14.08 -24.28
C GLY A 570 7.46 15.31 -23.57
N ASN A 571 8.77 15.52 -23.71
CA ASN A 571 9.50 16.67 -23.16
C ASN A 571 9.29 16.87 -21.64
N GLY A 572 9.18 15.78 -20.88
CA GLY A 572 8.97 15.81 -19.43
C GLY A 572 7.56 16.20 -18.98
N ASN A 573 6.56 16.18 -19.87
CA ASN A 573 5.17 16.46 -19.51
C ASN A 573 4.36 15.16 -19.39
N PHE A 574 3.56 15.04 -18.34
CA PHE A 574 2.75 13.86 -18.06
C PHE A 574 1.28 14.23 -17.75
N THR A 575 0.35 13.41 -18.22
CA THR A 575 -1.04 13.44 -17.75
C THR A 575 -1.20 12.50 -16.57
N ILE A 576 -1.44 13.05 -15.38
CA ILE A 576 -1.54 12.28 -14.14
C ILE A 576 -2.97 11.76 -13.94
N LYS A 577 -3.12 10.44 -13.85
CA LYS A 577 -4.37 9.75 -13.49
C LYS A 577 -4.16 8.95 -12.21
N LYS A 578 -5.03 9.14 -11.20
CA LYS A 578 -5.01 8.29 -10.01
C LYS A 578 -5.42 6.86 -10.36
N LEU A 579 -4.76 5.87 -9.76
CA LEU A 579 -5.30 4.50 -9.79
C LEU A 579 -6.69 4.46 -9.15
N PRO A 580 -7.58 3.54 -9.56
CA PRO A 580 -8.88 3.37 -8.93
C PRO A 580 -8.79 3.22 -7.42
N PHE A 581 -9.85 3.56 -6.68
CA PHE A 581 -9.83 3.71 -5.21
C PHE A 581 -9.14 2.56 -4.45
N ARG A 582 -9.23 1.33 -4.96
CA ARG A 582 -8.56 0.14 -4.43
C ARG A 582 -7.04 0.30 -4.33
N GLY A 583 -6.41 0.90 -5.33
CA GLY A 583 -4.98 1.21 -5.32
C GLY A 583 -4.58 2.36 -4.38
N GLN A 584 -5.55 2.96 -3.68
CA GLN A 584 -5.32 4.03 -2.69
C GLN A 584 -5.56 3.58 -1.25
N LEU A 585 -6.09 2.36 -1.02
CA LEU A 585 -6.46 1.89 0.32
C LEU A 585 -5.25 1.47 1.17
N SER A 586 -4.10 1.26 0.55
CA SER A 586 -2.87 0.80 1.19
C SER A 586 -1.67 1.29 0.36
N SER A 587 -0.45 1.01 0.82
CA SER A 587 0.74 1.28 0.03
C SER A 587 0.82 0.37 -1.19
N VAL A 588 1.38 0.86 -2.30
CA VAL A 588 1.68 0.05 -3.50
C VAL A 588 3.19 -0.13 -3.55
N ASN A 589 3.68 -1.21 -2.94
CA ASN A 589 5.12 -1.48 -2.76
C ASN A 589 5.77 -2.10 -4.00
N VAL A 590 4.97 -2.72 -4.87
CA VAL A 590 5.43 -3.40 -6.07
C VAL A 590 4.34 -3.39 -7.12
N ILE A 591 4.76 -3.23 -8.38
CA ILE A 591 3.91 -3.19 -9.57
C ILE A 591 4.46 -4.18 -10.58
N LYS A 592 3.59 -5.00 -11.15
CA LYS A 592 3.89 -5.87 -12.29
C LYS A 592 2.91 -5.56 -13.42
N LEU A 593 3.45 -5.35 -14.62
CA LEU A 593 2.67 -5.07 -15.83
C LEU A 593 2.62 -6.32 -16.70
N LEU A 594 1.42 -6.78 -17.03
CA LEU A 594 1.18 -7.99 -17.82
C LEU A 594 -0.14 -7.87 -18.57
N ASP A 595 -0.20 -8.37 -19.80
CA ASP A 595 -1.47 -8.60 -20.49
C ASP A 595 -2.08 -9.92 -19.96
N ILE A 596 -3.01 -9.81 -19.00
CA ILE A 596 -3.57 -10.96 -18.28
C ILE A 596 -4.76 -11.53 -19.04
N ASN A 597 -5.48 -10.69 -19.77
CA ASN A 597 -6.70 -11.03 -20.48
C ASN A 597 -6.47 -11.34 -21.97
N ASN A 598 -5.23 -11.17 -22.47
CA ASN A 598 -4.79 -11.33 -23.85
C ASN A 598 -5.50 -10.38 -24.84
N ASP A 599 -5.80 -9.15 -24.43
CA ASP A 599 -6.38 -8.12 -25.30
C ASP A 599 -5.33 -7.22 -25.99
N GLY A 600 -4.05 -7.44 -25.68
CA GLY A 600 -2.92 -6.69 -26.22
C GLY A 600 -2.56 -5.46 -25.40
N ALA A 601 -3.36 -5.06 -24.41
CA ALA A 601 -3.05 -3.97 -23.49
C ALA A 601 -2.44 -4.52 -22.19
N LEU A 602 -1.46 -3.80 -21.63
CA LEU A 602 -0.86 -4.19 -20.36
C LEU A 602 -1.76 -3.80 -19.18
N ASP A 603 -2.04 -4.77 -18.32
CA ASP A 603 -2.76 -4.62 -17.07
C ASP A 603 -1.80 -4.39 -15.89
N ILE A 604 -2.32 -3.83 -14.80
CA ILE A 604 -1.53 -3.55 -13.58
C ILE A 604 -1.87 -4.58 -12.51
N ILE A 605 -0.86 -5.25 -11.97
CA ILE A 605 -0.95 -6.08 -10.76
C ILE A 605 -0.13 -5.41 -9.67
N THR A 606 -0.71 -5.23 -8.49
CA THR A 606 -0.01 -4.59 -7.36
C THR A 606 0.11 -5.50 -6.15
N GLY A 607 1.21 -5.30 -5.42
CA GLY A 607 1.41 -5.79 -4.06
C GLY A 607 1.62 -4.62 -3.11
N GLY A 608 1.13 -4.73 -1.89
CA GLY A 608 1.08 -3.61 -0.96
C GLY A 608 1.14 -4.01 0.50
N ASN A 609 0.65 -3.10 1.34
CA ASN A 609 0.62 -3.16 2.80
C ASN A 609 1.95 -2.85 3.48
N ARG A 610 1.84 -2.22 4.64
CA ARG A 610 2.98 -1.85 5.49
C ARG A 610 2.50 -1.69 6.93
N SER A 611 3.17 -2.36 7.86
CA SER A 611 2.81 -2.38 9.28
C SER A 611 3.87 -1.81 10.21
N GLY A 612 5.03 -1.42 9.67
CA GLY A 612 6.14 -0.83 10.42
C GLY A 612 5.89 0.58 10.96
N PHE A 613 4.65 0.96 11.26
CA PHE A 613 4.27 2.28 11.77
C PHE A 613 4.05 2.27 13.28
N PRO A 614 4.30 3.39 13.99
CA PRO A 614 3.84 3.53 15.36
C PRO A 614 2.29 3.51 15.38
N PRO A 615 1.65 3.08 16.48
CA PRO A 615 0.18 2.95 16.57
C PRO A 615 -0.61 4.19 16.10
N GLN A 616 -0.06 5.38 16.30
CA GLN A 616 -0.64 6.67 15.95
C GLN A 616 -0.75 6.93 14.45
N LEU A 617 0.06 6.24 13.63
CA LEU A 617 0.04 6.36 12.16
C LEU A 617 -0.71 5.22 11.46
N GLU A 618 -1.19 4.26 12.26
CA GLU A 618 -2.01 3.12 11.84
C GLU A 618 -1.29 2.16 10.87
N LYS A 619 -1.74 0.91 10.84
CA LYS A 619 -1.23 -0.10 9.91
C LYS A 619 -1.96 0.02 8.57
N LEU A 620 -1.24 -0.12 7.46
CA LEU A 620 -1.83 -0.23 6.13
C LEU A 620 -1.93 -1.72 5.75
N ASP A 621 -3.13 -2.28 5.72
CA ASP A 621 -3.37 -3.71 5.47
C ASP A 621 -4.55 -4.02 4.54
N ALA A 622 -4.96 -3.03 3.74
CA ALA A 622 -6.14 -3.11 2.89
C ALA A 622 -5.89 -3.54 1.42
N SER A 623 -4.65 -3.90 1.05
CA SER A 623 -4.32 -4.53 -0.24
C SER A 623 -4.30 -6.05 -0.12
N TYR A 624 -4.83 -6.75 -1.13
CA TYR A 624 -4.89 -8.22 -1.16
C TYR A 624 -4.32 -8.83 -2.45
N GLY A 625 -3.50 -8.08 -3.18
CA GLY A 625 -3.12 -8.37 -4.56
C GLY A 625 -4.18 -7.83 -5.52
N ASP A 626 -4.06 -6.55 -5.88
CA ASP A 626 -5.05 -5.87 -6.71
C ASP A 626 -4.69 -5.99 -8.20
N VAL A 627 -5.70 -6.15 -9.05
CA VAL A 627 -5.56 -6.22 -10.51
C VAL A 627 -6.40 -5.12 -11.12
N PHE A 628 -5.81 -4.33 -12.01
CA PHE A 628 -6.49 -3.29 -12.74
C PHE A 628 -6.34 -3.56 -14.23
N ILE A 629 -7.46 -3.82 -14.90
CA ILE A 629 -7.50 -4.10 -16.33
C ILE A 629 -7.47 -2.79 -17.09
N ASN A 630 -6.63 -2.71 -18.12
CA ASN A 630 -6.59 -1.55 -19.01
C ASN A 630 -7.77 -1.63 -19.98
N ARG A 631 -8.65 -0.61 -19.98
CA ARG A 631 -9.83 -0.49 -20.84
C ARG A 631 -9.58 0.50 -21.97
N ASP A 632 -8.40 0.40 -22.58
CA ASP A 632 -7.82 1.30 -23.56
C ASP A 632 -7.35 2.67 -23.01
N ASN A 633 -6.30 3.21 -23.64
CA ASN A 633 -5.75 4.54 -23.41
C ASN A 633 -5.37 4.83 -21.94
N GLY A 634 -4.78 3.84 -21.26
CA GLY A 634 -4.38 3.93 -19.86
C GLY A 634 -5.54 4.20 -18.90
N ASN A 635 -6.74 3.67 -19.19
CA ASN A 635 -7.91 3.78 -18.32
C ASN A 635 -8.11 2.46 -17.56
N PHE A 636 -7.78 2.46 -16.27
CA PHE A 636 -7.72 1.23 -15.49
C PHE A 636 -9.00 0.96 -14.70
N GLU A 637 -9.47 -0.28 -14.73
CA GLU A 637 -10.62 -0.76 -13.96
C GLU A 637 -10.22 -1.90 -13.02
N TRP A 638 -10.41 -1.71 -11.72
CA TRP A 638 -10.14 -2.75 -10.72
C TRP A 638 -11.03 -3.98 -10.92
N GLN A 639 -10.44 -5.16 -10.82
CA GLN A 639 -11.15 -6.44 -10.90
C GLN A 639 -11.29 -7.08 -9.52
N GLY A 640 -12.51 -7.49 -9.19
CA GLY A 640 -12.81 -8.11 -7.91
C GLY A 640 -12.12 -9.46 -7.69
N PHE A 641 -11.81 -9.79 -6.44
CA PHE A 641 -11.13 -11.03 -6.05
C PHE A 641 -11.84 -12.32 -6.46
N ASN A 642 -13.14 -12.28 -6.75
CA ASN A 642 -13.86 -13.44 -7.30
C ASN A 642 -13.47 -13.74 -8.76
N LYS A 643 -13.05 -12.71 -9.51
CA LYS A 643 -12.60 -12.81 -10.90
C LYS A 643 -11.09 -12.99 -11.00
N THR A 644 -10.32 -12.38 -10.10
CA THR A 644 -8.85 -12.55 -10.09
C THR A 644 -8.43 -13.82 -9.38
N ASN A 645 -9.15 -14.21 -8.31
CA ASN A 645 -8.78 -15.26 -7.35
C ASN A 645 -7.47 -14.99 -6.58
N LEU A 646 -6.97 -13.74 -6.60
CA LEU A 646 -5.88 -13.32 -5.72
C LEU A 646 -6.39 -13.12 -4.28
N LYS A 647 -5.65 -13.68 -3.32
CA LYS A 647 -5.90 -13.56 -1.88
C LYS A 647 -4.58 -13.49 -1.12
N ILE A 648 -3.94 -12.32 -1.15
CA ILE A 648 -2.59 -12.13 -0.64
C ILE A 648 -2.65 -11.24 0.60
N TYR A 649 -2.67 -11.86 1.78
CA TYR A 649 -2.61 -11.14 3.05
C TYR A 649 -1.15 -10.83 3.44
N GLY A 650 -0.94 -9.78 4.22
CA GLY A 650 0.38 -9.38 4.70
C GLY A 650 1.07 -8.38 3.80
N GLU A 651 2.34 -8.09 4.07
CA GLU A 651 3.12 -7.09 3.34
C GLU A 651 3.82 -7.72 2.15
N VAL A 652 3.37 -7.38 0.94
CA VAL A 652 4.04 -7.81 -0.29
C VAL A 652 5.23 -6.88 -0.55
N ARG A 653 6.40 -7.47 -0.75
CA ARG A 653 7.66 -6.75 -0.98
C ARG A 653 8.26 -6.97 -2.36
N ASP A 654 7.80 -8.02 -3.05
CA ASP A 654 8.16 -8.27 -4.44
C ASP A 654 7.10 -9.12 -5.17
N ILE A 655 7.09 -9.01 -6.49
CA ILE A 655 6.32 -9.85 -7.42
C ILE A 655 7.25 -10.21 -8.57
N VAL A 656 7.66 -11.47 -8.62
CA VAL A 656 8.44 -11.99 -9.74
C VAL A 656 7.60 -12.88 -10.62
N GLU A 657 7.90 -12.86 -11.90
CA GLU A 657 7.33 -13.75 -12.89
C GLU A 657 8.26 -14.95 -13.07
N LEU A 658 7.69 -16.13 -13.26
CA LEU A 658 8.43 -17.37 -13.43
C LEU A 658 7.83 -18.13 -14.62
N ASP A 659 8.66 -18.42 -15.60
CA ASP A 659 8.31 -19.28 -16.71
C ASP A 659 8.72 -20.74 -16.43
N SER A 660 7.81 -21.65 -16.79
CA SER A 660 8.08 -23.07 -16.89
C SER A 660 7.91 -23.53 -18.33
N LYS A 661 8.22 -24.80 -18.61
CA LYS A 661 8.02 -25.39 -19.93
C LYS A 661 6.57 -25.35 -20.44
N LYS A 662 5.58 -25.10 -19.57
CA LYS A 662 4.15 -25.16 -19.93
C LYS A 662 3.34 -23.95 -19.49
N ASP A 663 3.63 -23.44 -18.30
CA ASP A 663 2.84 -22.46 -17.58
C ASP A 663 3.69 -21.25 -17.16
N ARG A 664 3.03 -20.11 -16.99
CA ARG A 664 3.60 -18.88 -16.44
C ARG A 664 3.05 -18.66 -15.03
N TYR A 665 3.87 -18.15 -14.13
CA TYR A 665 3.51 -17.96 -12.74
C TYR A 665 3.88 -16.57 -12.23
N LEU A 666 3.19 -16.15 -11.18
CA LEU A 666 3.55 -15.01 -10.34
C LEU A 666 3.86 -15.51 -8.94
N LEU A 667 5.02 -15.14 -8.43
CA LEU A 667 5.43 -15.38 -7.05
C LEU A 667 5.40 -14.07 -6.27
N PHE A 668 4.50 -13.99 -5.30
CA PHE A 668 4.38 -12.86 -4.38
C PHE A 668 5.23 -13.15 -3.14
N LEU A 669 6.23 -12.30 -2.93
CA LEU A 669 7.10 -12.34 -1.76
C LEU A 669 6.53 -11.48 -0.65
N ARG A 670 6.47 -12.06 0.56
CA ARG A 670 5.80 -11.44 1.71
C ARG A 670 6.72 -11.33 2.90
N ASN A 671 6.79 -10.14 3.49
CA ASN A 671 7.54 -9.93 4.72
C ASN A 671 6.93 -10.78 5.86
N ASN A 672 7.81 -11.43 6.62
CA ASN A 672 7.51 -12.30 7.75
C ASN A 672 6.41 -13.36 7.51
N ASP A 673 6.29 -13.84 6.26
CA ASP A 673 5.30 -14.85 5.83
C ASP A 673 5.88 -15.72 4.69
N TYR A 674 5.15 -16.75 4.27
CA TYR A 674 5.51 -17.61 3.15
C TYR A 674 5.30 -16.89 1.80
N PRO A 675 6.15 -17.12 0.79
CA PRO A 675 5.83 -16.76 -0.59
C PRO A 675 4.50 -17.38 -1.04
N LYS A 676 3.78 -16.70 -1.94
CA LYS A 676 2.52 -17.17 -2.53
C LYS A 676 2.63 -17.21 -4.05
N MET A 677 2.51 -18.40 -4.62
CA MET A 677 2.60 -18.61 -6.05
C MET A 677 1.22 -18.77 -6.69
N TYR A 678 1.05 -18.17 -7.85
CA TYR A 678 -0.17 -18.25 -8.65
C TYR A 678 0.18 -18.56 -10.09
N ARG A 679 -0.53 -19.51 -10.71
CA ARG A 679 -0.46 -19.75 -12.15
C ARG A 679 -1.33 -18.73 -12.88
N ILE A 680 -0.80 -18.17 -13.97
CA ILE A 680 -1.55 -17.30 -14.88
C ILE A 680 -2.38 -18.19 -15.82
N ASN A 681 -3.69 -18.03 -15.81
CA ASN A 681 -4.59 -18.84 -16.63
C ASN A 681 -4.68 -18.30 -18.05
N LYS A 682 -4.57 -19.20 -19.04
CA LYS A 682 -4.89 -18.88 -20.43
C LYS A 682 -6.42 -18.77 -20.57
N LEU A 683 -6.92 -17.55 -20.63
CA LEU A 683 -8.33 -17.31 -20.90
C LEU A 683 -8.64 -17.73 -22.36
N LYS A 684 -9.79 -18.38 -22.54
CA LYS A 684 -10.27 -18.87 -23.84
C LYS A 684 -11.25 -17.91 -24.49
#